data_AF-A0A8J3MGA9-F1
#
_entry.id   AF-A0A8J3MGA9-F1
#
_cell.length_a   1.000
_cell.length_b   1.000
_cell.length_c   1.000
_cell.angle_alpha   90.00
_cell.angle_beta   90.00
_cell.angle_gamma   90.00
#
_symmetry.space_group_name_H-M   'P 1'
#
loop_
_entity.id
_entity.type
_entity.pdbx_description
1 polymer ?
#
loop_
_entity_poly.entity_id
_entity_poly.type
_entity_poly.pdbx_seq_one_letter_code
_entity_poly.pdbx_strand_id
1 'polypeptide(L)'
;MAVANPGRAWRVPRARDPHVTSTFRRRLPVRACAAALLATTLITVPGSPAYAATYDTTLVSRADGTSGAAADGDSYGLAVSANGRYVVFASDADNLSDQDDNAYTNVFVRDLTTGTTTLVSRADGPTGAAANGPSADPAISADGRYVAFSSTAANLSSQDNDTCLVAGGLEQGPCADIFVRDLTAGTTTYVSRADGVDGDAPDGGSVTPSISDDGARVAFTSVAANLSTVAPHECYLEDTAFYYCPNFFVRDLRTGTTKFLSTGGTPYSTELPCRVQLSGDGRFAAFDGGVGGGSGWFDIVRYDLQTGTGEYANRVDGSGGGLALNGDSRCPSISADGRYVAFSSEATNLSADNVDGVSGVYVRDLRDSRTVFVSRADGANGAAAALASTEASISADGRYVAFTSRALNLSPSDVDTCYDPLQGADRPCPDVFVRDLQSQLTALVSRATGASGPGGDDRSTNPSISGDGKLVAFGSVADNLSTEDDDNVRDVFVRDWGAGLPPPPTIDLSVTASAAPATVPVGGNVTFTVRVANAGPAPATGVAVTDRLPSGVTFVSANAGQGGYTAASGVWSVGGLGSGAAATLQLVGKVTTTGQKANTAQVSAADQPDADSTPANSDAAEDDQATATVNGTAACPATATRTADADTWITSSWPTTNYGKDTILKVRSKANADARSLVHFPLPTLPAGCKVTTAKLRIYLSTAVSTRTVRATRLAGSWTETGVTWRTQPATTGNPATATVRAGWVEWTVTPQVADLYAAGNTGLQIRDAGEGAAGFEQRLHSRENTNKPTLTVSFGPG
;
A
#
# COMPACT_ATOMS: atom_id res chain seq x y z
N MET A 1 8.24 68.04 37.75
CA MET A 1 9.72 68.04 37.84
C MET A 1 10.19 66.88 36.95
N ALA A 2 10.82 67.10 35.79
CA ALA A 2 12.16 67.67 35.54
C ALA A 2 13.31 66.77 36.04
N VAL A 3 14.44 66.50 35.35
CA VAL A 3 14.91 66.70 33.95
C VAL A 3 16.26 65.91 33.76
N ALA A 4 16.61 65.47 32.53
CA ALA A 4 17.96 65.10 31.99
C ALA A 4 18.84 63.92 32.54
N ASN A 5 19.24 62.97 31.64
CA ASN A 5 20.55 62.77 30.93
C ASN A 5 21.92 63.08 31.63
N PRO A 6 23.15 62.73 31.10
CA PRO A 6 23.61 61.72 30.07
C PRO A 6 25.02 61.02 30.29
N GLY A 7 25.41 60.06 29.40
CA GLY A 7 26.82 59.78 28.95
C GLY A 7 27.73 58.84 29.80
N ARG A 8 28.90 58.26 29.39
CA ARG A 8 29.78 58.15 28.18
C ARG A 8 30.65 56.86 28.35
N ALA A 9 30.99 56.00 27.37
CA ALA A 9 31.89 56.05 26.19
C ALA A 9 33.44 56.09 26.41
N TRP A 10 34.16 55.01 25.99
CA TRP A 10 35.62 54.88 25.70
C TRP A 10 35.78 53.78 24.61
N ARG A 11 36.36 53.94 23.39
CA ARG A 11 37.66 54.38 22.81
C ARG A 11 38.67 53.24 22.46
N VAL A 12 39.20 53.31 21.23
CA VAL A 12 40.05 52.33 20.48
C VAL A 12 41.54 52.74 20.51
N PRO A 13 42.51 51.90 20.07
CA PRO A 13 43.36 52.29 18.93
C PRO A 13 43.78 51.18 17.91
N ARG A 14 44.42 51.58 16.79
CA ARG A 14 44.80 50.78 15.58
C ARG A 14 46.33 50.57 15.40
N ALA A 15 46.74 49.56 14.60
CA ALA A 15 47.91 49.53 13.66
C ALA A 15 47.70 48.36 12.65
N ARG A 16 47.78 48.44 11.31
CA ARG A 16 48.82 48.80 10.29
C ARG A 16 49.72 47.63 9.77
N ASP A 17 49.34 47.04 8.62
CA ASP A 17 50.08 46.68 7.35
C ASP A 17 51.60 46.30 7.33
N PRO A 18 52.14 45.74 6.21
CA PRO A 18 51.64 44.79 5.18
C PRO A 18 52.71 43.71 4.76
N HIS A 19 52.49 42.88 3.72
CA HIS A 19 53.51 42.53 2.67
C HIS A 19 53.00 41.59 1.54
N VAL A 20 53.80 41.40 0.47
CA VAL A 20 53.41 41.00 -0.91
C VAL A 20 54.37 39.95 -1.49
N THR A 21 53.88 39.03 -2.35
CA THR A 21 54.67 38.42 -3.46
C THR A 21 53.79 37.94 -4.63
N SER A 22 54.31 37.97 -5.87
CA SER A 22 53.62 37.54 -7.10
C SER A 22 54.58 36.98 -8.16
N THR A 23 54.12 36.09 -9.05
CA THR A 23 54.72 35.64 -10.35
C THR A 23 53.88 34.48 -10.94
N PHE A 24 53.74 34.20 -12.25
CA PHE A 24 53.87 34.97 -13.51
C PHE A 24 53.08 34.25 -14.65
N ARG A 25 52.90 34.88 -15.83
CA ARG A 25 51.88 34.54 -16.87
C ARG A 25 52.29 33.59 -18.01
N ARG A 26 51.29 32.93 -18.63
CA ARG A 26 51.01 32.67 -20.10
C ARG A 26 49.64 31.93 -20.20
N ARG A 27 48.76 32.07 -21.20
CA ARG A 27 48.51 33.06 -22.30
C ARG A 27 46.98 33.04 -22.66
N LEU A 28 46.57 33.55 -23.83
CA LEU A 28 45.17 33.70 -24.35
C LEU A 28 45.07 33.18 -25.81
N PRO A 29 43.89 33.06 -26.51
CA PRO A 29 42.55 33.69 -26.30
C PRO A 29 41.35 32.68 -26.30
N VAL A 30 40.06 33.02 -26.07
CA VAL A 30 39.11 33.85 -26.88
C VAL A 30 38.02 34.54 -26.01
N ARG A 31 37.53 35.69 -26.52
CA ARG A 31 36.43 36.59 -26.09
C ARG A 31 35.25 35.91 -25.35
N ALA A 32 34.71 36.36 -24.21
CA ALA A 32 34.34 37.69 -23.68
C ALA A 32 32.89 38.15 -24.00
N CYS A 33 32.02 38.10 -22.98
CA CYS A 33 30.83 38.94 -22.78
C CYS A 33 30.82 39.39 -21.31
N ALA A 34 30.39 40.62 -21.01
CA ALA A 34 30.52 41.25 -19.70
C ALA A 34 29.17 41.36 -18.97
N ALA A 35 29.18 41.11 -17.65
CA ALA A 35 28.07 41.42 -16.76
C ALA A 35 28.40 42.66 -15.92
N ALA A 36 27.49 43.63 -15.84
CA ALA A 36 27.62 44.80 -15.00
C ALA A 36 26.96 44.56 -13.63
N LEU A 37 27.65 44.89 -12.53
CA LEU A 37 27.04 44.89 -11.20
C LEU A 37 26.14 46.12 -11.04
N LEU A 38 24.91 45.87 -10.58
CA LEU A 38 24.03 46.87 -9.97
C LEU A 38 23.92 46.55 -8.48
N ALA A 39 24.23 47.52 -7.63
CA ALA A 39 24.16 47.35 -6.18
C ALA A 39 22.72 47.54 -5.69
N THR A 40 22.14 46.51 -5.06
CA THR A 40 20.83 46.58 -4.42
C THR A 40 20.94 47.02 -2.97
N THR A 41 20.27 48.12 -2.63
CA THR A 41 19.95 48.47 -1.24
C THR A 41 18.93 47.47 -0.70
N LEU A 42 19.28 46.74 0.35
CA LEU A 42 18.35 45.88 1.08
C LEU A 42 17.24 46.72 1.73
N ILE A 43 16.04 46.66 1.15
CA ILE A 43 14.81 46.99 1.86
C ILE A 43 14.50 45.79 2.76
N THR A 44 14.59 45.97 4.07
CA THR A 44 14.08 44.98 5.03
C THR A 44 12.56 45.01 5.00
N VAL A 45 11.97 44.11 4.22
CA VAL A 45 10.56 43.75 4.38
C VAL A 45 10.39 43.19 5.80
N PRO A 46 9.47 43.70 6.63
CA PRO A 46 9.15 43.03 7.89
C PRO A 46 8.64 41.64 7.53
N GLY A 47 9.31 40.59 8.02
CA GLY A 47 8.91 39.22 7.73
C GLY A 47 7.47 39.01 8.14
N SER A 48 6.67 38.40 7.25
CA SER A 48 5.35 37.88 7.59
C SER A 48 5.47 37.09 8.90
N PRO A 49 4.49 37.19 9.83
CA PRO A 49 4.51 36.34 11.01
C PRO A 49 4.60 34.89 10.53
N ALA A 50 5.56 34.14 11.07
CA ALA A 50 5.59 32.71 10.85
C ALA A 50 4.37 32.12 11.55
N TYR A 51 3.31 31.86 10.77
CA TYR A 51 2.19 31.06 11.23
C TYR A 51 2.77 29.73 11.71
N ALA A 52 2.62 29.45 13.00
CA ALA A 52 2.72 28.07 13.46
C ALA A 52 1.61 27.30 12.75
N ALA A 53 1.93 26.15 12.16
CA ALA A 53 0.90 25.30 11.55
C ALA A 53 -0.02 24.78 12.66
N THR A 54 -1.18 25.41 12.80
CA THR A 54 -2.21 25.07 13.78
C THR A 54 -3.09 23.92 13.30
N TYR A 55 -3.13 23.68 11.98
CA TYR A 55 -3.99 22.69 11.33
C TYR A 55 -5.47 22.98 11.62
N ASP A 56 -5.85 24.26 11.52
CA ASP A 56 -7.19 24.72 11.82
C ASP A 56 -8.15 24.36 10.68
N THR A 57 -9.34 23.89 11.05
CA THR A 57 -10.54 23.87 10.22
C THR A 57 -11.39 25.05 10.63
N THR A 58 -11.75 25.91 9.67
CA THR A 58 -12.47 27.17 9.92
C THR A 58 -13.69 27.26 9.02
N LEU A 59 -14.84 27.59 9.59
CA LEU A 59 -16.07 27.90 8.87
C LEU A 59 -15.92 29.20 8.05
N VAL A 60 -16.29 29.15 6.77
CA VAL A 60 -16.18 30.24 5.78
C VAL A 60 -17.54 30.84 5.46
N SER A 61 -18.56 30.01 5.30
CA SER A 61 -19.97 30.37 5.07
C SER A 61 -20.57 30.97 6.34
N ARG A 62 -20.26 32.24 6.56
CA ARG A 62 -20.71 33.01 7.71
C ARG A 62 -20.80 34.50 7.41
N ALA A 63 -21.66 35.19 8.14
CA ALA A 63 -21.86 36.62 8.04
C ALA A 63 -20.58 37.43 8.33
N ASP A 64 -20.62 38.73 8.02
CA ASP A 64 -19.45 39.61 8.14
C ASP A 64 -18.85 39.65 9.56
N GLY A 65 -17.52 39.71 9.62
CA GLY A 65 -16.75 39.68 10.86
C GLY A 65 -16.25 38.29 11.27
N THR A 66 -15.22 38.28 12.12
CA THR A 66 -14.54 37.06 12.62
C THR A 66 -15.41 36.16 13.51
N SER A 67 -16.60 36.62 13.89
CA SER A 67 -17.59 35.86 14.68
C SER A 67 -19.02 36.14 14.20
N GLY A 68 -19.20 36.40 12.90
CA GLY A 68 -20.52 36.45 12.28
C GLY A 68 -21.23 35.09 12.38
N ALA A 69 -22.57 35.09 12.37
CA ALA A 69 -23.36 33.86 12.39
C ALA A 69 -23.02 32.94 11.20
N ALA A 70 -23.08 31.63 11.40
CA ALA A 70 -23.03 30.66 10.30
C ALA A 70 -24.16 30.92 9.29
N ALA A 71 -24.00 30.42 8.07
CA ALA A 71 -25.10 30.33 7.12
C ALA A 71 -26.27 29.53 7.74
N ASP A 72 -27.50 29.84 7.35
CA ASP A 72 -28.72 29.08 7.72
C ASP A 72 -29.37 28.40 6.51
N GLY A 73 -28.57 28.16 5.48
CA GLY A 73 -28.96 27.55 4.20
C GLY A 73 -27.75 27.03 3.44
N ASP A 74 -27.98 26.05 2.56
CA ASP A 74 -26.93 25.30 1.86
C ASP A 74 -25.93 26.23 1.15
N SER A 75 -24.65 26.04 1.47
CA SER A 75 -23.50 26.74 0.89
C SER A 75 -22.64 25.77 0.07
N TYR A 76 -22.41 26.12 -1.20
CA TYR A 76 -21.84 25.20 -2.20
C TYR A 76 -21.12 25.96 -3.32
N GLY A 77 -20.62 25.25 -4.33
CA GLY A 77 -19.97 25.87 -5.50
C GLY A 77 -18.80 26.77 -5.10
N LEU A 78 -17.77 26.21 -4.48
CA LEU A 78 -16.69 26.99 -3.86
C LEU A 78 -15.41 27.04 -4.70
N ALA A 79 -14.65 28.13 -4.57
CA ALA A 79 -13.28 28.20 -5.07
C ALA A 79 -12.37 29.03 -4.15
N VAL A 80 -11.13 28.59 -3.97
CA VAL A 80 -10.08 29.37 -3.27
C VAL A 80 -9.21 30.11 -4.29
N SER A 81 -8.90 31.37 -3.97
CA SER A 81 -7.93 32.17 -4.72
C SER A 81 -6.51 31.61 -4.61
N ALA A 82 -5.72 31.73 -5.69
CA ALA A 82 -4.38 31.14 -5.72
C ALA A 82 -3.42 31.69 -4.64
N ASN A 83 -3.66 32.90 -4.14
CA ASN A 83 -2.91 33.48 -3.00
C ASN A 83 -3.32 32.94 -1.62
N GLY A 84 -4.33 32.08 -1.53
CA GLY A 84 -4.81 31.47 -0.28
C GLY A 84 -5.57 32.39 0.68
N ARG A 85 -5.89 33.63 0.29
CA ARG A 85 -6.55 34.62 1.18
C ARG A 85 -8.06 34.66 1.06
N TYR A 86 -8.59 34.44 -0.15
CA TYR A 86 -10.01 34.58 -0.43
C TYR A 86 -10.64 33.25 -0.82
N VAL A 87 -11.84 32.99 -0.32
CA VAL A 87 -12.71 31.90 -0.76
C VAL A 87 -14.00 32.52 -1.29
N VAL A 88 -14.41 32.10 -2.48
CA VAL A 88 -15.73 32.41 -3.04
C VAL A 88 -16.62 31.18 -2.92
N PHE A 89 -17.92 31.39 -2.69
CA PHE A 89 -18.93 30.34 -2.59
C PHE A 89 -20.31 30.88 -2.99
N ALA A 90 -21.20 29.99 -3.38
CA ALA A 90 -22.64 30.25 -3.48
C ALA A 90 -23.32 29.83 -2.16
N SER A 91 -24.41 30.47 -1.78
CA SER A 91 -25.19 30.13 -0.59
C SER A 91 -26.66 30.47 -0.75
N ASP A 92 -27.54 29.61 -0.24
CA ASP A 92 -28.99 29.81 -0.14
C ASP A 92 -29.40 30.53 1.16
N ALA A 93 -28.45 30.90 2.02
CA ALA A 93 -28.69 31.56 3.32
C ALA A 93 -29.02 33.06 3.19
N ASP A 94 -30.06 33.51 3.91
CA ASP A 94 -30.52 34.92 3.91
C ASP A 94 -29.86 35.78 5.00
N ASN A 95 -29.02 35.18 5.85
CA ASN A 95 -28.38 35.83 6.99
C ASN A 95 -26.95 36.35 6.75
N LEU A 96 -26.34 36.05 5.60
CA LEU A 96 -24.93 36.37 5.31
C LEU A 96 -24.69 37.85 5.00
N SER A 97 -25.75 38.61 4.66
CA SER A 97 -25.67 40.01 4.23
C SER A 97 -27.01 40.73 4.44
N ASP A 98 -26.99 41.90 5.10
CA ASP A 98 -28.15 42.81 5.26
C ASP A 98 -28.75 43.31 3.92
N GLN A 99 -28.14 42.99 2.77
CA GLN A 99 -28.62 43.32 1.43
C GLN A 99 -29.17 42.11 0.67
N ASP A 100 -29.26 40.97 1.34
CA ASP A 100 -29.59 39.68 0.74
C ASP A 100 -30.68 38.94 1.54
N ASP A 101 -31.78 39.64 1.79
CA ASP A 101 -32.94 39.18 2.57
C ASP A 101 -33.94 38.37 1.73
N ASN A 102 -33.45 37.66 0.71
CA ASN A 102 -34.25 36.93 -0.26
C ASN A 102 -33.75 35.48 -0.36
N ALA A 103 -34.68 34.53 -0.53
CA ALA A 103 -34.37 33.11 -0.59
C ALA A 103 -33.88 32.65 -1.99
N TYR A 104 -33.02 33.44 -2.64
CA TYR A 104 -32.30 33.02 -3.84
C TYR A 104 -30.84 32.69 -3.51
N THR A 105 -30.29 31.69 -4.19
CA THR A 105 -28.87 31.40 -4.14
C THR A 105 -28.05 32.61 -4.59
N ASN A 106 -27.15 33.08 -3.74
CA ASN A 106 -26.29 34.22 -4.04
C ASN A 106 -24.81 33.91 -3.83
N VAL A 107 -23.94 34.67 -4.49
CA VAL A 107 -22.49 34.45 -4.50
C VAL A 107 -21.81 35.41 -3.53
N PHE A 108 -20.99 34.88 -2.64
CA PHE A 108 -20.25 35.61 -1.62
C PHE A 108 -18.75 35.35 -1.73
N VAL A 109 -17.94 36.32 -1.29
CA VAL A 109 -16.50 36.14 -1.07
C VAL A 109 -16.15 36.41 0.38
N ARG A 110 -15.36 35.51 0.98
CA ARG A 110 -14.78 35.64 2.33
C ARG A 110 -13.30 35.99 2.22
N ASP A 111 -12.89 37.08 2.86
CA ASP A 111 -11.47 37.39 3.12
C ASP A 111 -11.05 36.71 4.43
N LEU A 112 -10.23 35.67 4.35
CA LEU A 112 -9.76 34.89 5.49
C LEU A 112 -8.81 35.69 6.41
N THR A 113 -8.22 36.79 5.92
CA THR A 113 -7.32 37.64 6.73
C THR A 113 -8.09 38.63 7.60
N THR A 114 -9.18 39.22 7.08
CA THR A 114 -9.99 40.20 7.83
C THR A 114 -11.22 39.60 8.47
N GLY A 115 -11.63 38.39 8.04
CA GLY A 115 -12.92 37.82 8.39
C GLY A 115 -14.07 38.59 7.75
N THR A 116 -13.89 39.14 6.55
CA THR A 116 -14.92 39.94 5.87
C THR A 116 -15.70 39.10 4.87
N THR A 117 -17.04 39.14 4.92
CA THR A 117 -17.92 38.52 3.90
C THR A 117 -18.51 39.61 3.02
N THR A 118 -18.50 39.42 1.70
CA THR A 118 -18.98 40.41 0.73
C THR A 118 -19.83 39.76 -0.35
N LEU A 119 -21.05 40.25 -0.54
CA LEU A 119 -21.94 39.87 -1.64
C LEU A 119 -21.31 40.25 -3.00
N VAL A 120 -21.28 39.29 -3.92
CA VAL A 120 -20.69 39.39 -5.27
C VAL A 120 -21.77 39.43 -6.36
N SER A 121 -22.85 38.64 -6.21
CA SER A 121 -23.98 38.57 -7.15
C SER A 121 -24.86 39.81 -7.05
N ARG A 122 -24.44 40.86 -7.76
CA ARG A 122 -25.08 42.18 -7.67
C ARG A 122 -24.78 43.05 -8.89
N ALA A 123 -25.73 43.93 -9.21
CA ALA A 123 -25.71 44.78 -10.39
C ALA A 123 -24.51 45.75 -10.42
N ASP A 124 -24.24 46.31 -11.59
CA ASP A 124 -23.10 47.22 -11.80
C ASP A 124 -23.10 48.43 -10.84
N GLY A 125 -21.90 48.85 -10.45
CA GLY A 125 -21.66 49.95 -9.51
C GLY A 125 -21.40 49.50 -8.06
N PRO A 126 -20.62 50.28 -7.27
CA PRO A 126 -20.23 49.92 -5.91
C PRO A 126 -21.40 49.62 -4.96
N THR A 127 -22.57 50.20 -5.21
CA THR A 127 -23.84 50.01 -4.49
C THR A 127 -24.98 49.54 -5.40
N GLY A 128 -24.69 48.87 -6.52
CA GLY A 128 -25.71 48.18 -7.32
C GLY A 128 -26.44 47.10 -6.50
N ALA A 129 -27.73 46.91 -6.75
CA ALA A 129 -28.62 46.02 -5.99
C ALA A 129 -28.18 44.55 -6.08
N ALA A 130 -28.58 43.73 -5.10
CA ALA A 130 -28.44 42.28 -5.14
C ALA A 130 -29.10 41.67 -6.39
N ALA A 131 -28.59 40.52 -6.83
CA ALA A 131 -29.21 39.71 -7.88
C ALA A 131 -30.69 39.43 -7.54
N ASN A 132 -31.59 39.58 -8.51
CA ASN A 132 -33.01 39.27 -8.33
C ASN A 132 -33.41 37.85 -8.78
N GLY A 133 -32.45 36.93 -8.76
CA GLY A 133 -32.60 35.53 -9.15
C GLY A 133 -31.33 34.73 -8.85
N PRO A 134 -31.41 33.38 -8.80
CA PRO A 134 -30.29 32.52 -8.41
C PRO A 134 -28.99 32.77 -9.19
N SER A 135 -27.89 32.78 -8.45
CA SER A 135 -26.51 32.98 -8.89
C SER A 135 -25.59 31.92 -8.28
N ALA A 136 -24.80 31.24 -9.11
CA ALA A 136 -24.05 30.04 -8.74
C ALA A 136 -22.69 29.93 -9.46
N ASP A 137 -22.07 28.75 -9.37
CA ASP A 137 -20.80 28.38 -10.01
C ASP A 137 -19.64 29.41 -9.94
N PRO A 138 -19.34 30.03 -8.78
CA PRO A 138 -18.34 31.08 -8.77
C PRO A 138 -16.90 30.59 -8.94
N ALA A 139 -16.09 31.38 -9.64
CA ALA A 139 -14.66 31.20 -9.81
C ALA A 139 -13.92 32.51 -9.53
N ILE A 140 -12.75 32.44 -8.90
CA ILE A 140 -12.03 33.61 -8.37
C ILE A 140 -10.59 33.72 -8.90
N SER A 141 -10.17 34.93 -9.25
CA SER A 141 -8.80 35.26 -9.68
C SER A 141 -7.76 35.10 -8.55
N ALA A 142 -6.48 35.03 -8.92
CA ALA A 142 -5.39 34.74 -7.98
C ALA A 142 -5.22 35.77 -6.86
N ASP A 143 -5.53 37.04 -7.15
CA ASP A 143 -5.47 38.14 -6.18
C ASP A 143 -6.78 38.33 -5.39
N GLY A 144 -7.84 37.60 -5.75
CA GLY A 144 -9.17 37.73 -5.17
C GLY A 144 -9.99 38.92 -5.67
N ARG A 145 -9.53 39.65 -6.70
CA ARG A 145 -10.20 40.88 -7.16
C ARG A 145 -11.39 40.61 -8.07
N TYR A 146 -11.24 39.66 -8.99
CA TYR A 146 -12.24 39.30 -9.98
C TYR A 146 -12.90 37.99 -9.62
N VAL A 147 -14.23 37.98 -9.62
CA VAL A 147 -15.05 36.78 -9.45
C VAL A 147 -15.96 36.63 -10.67
N ALA A 148 -15.83 35.50 -11.38
CA ALA A 148 -16.80 35.06 -12.37
C ALA A 148 -17.89 34.23 -11.69
N PHE A 149 -19.14 34.28 -12.17
CA PHE A 149 -20.25 33.47 -11.66
C PHE A 149 -21.33 33.30 -12.74
N SER A 150 -22.15 32.25 -12.62
CA SER A 150 -23.39 32.09 -13.40
C SER A 150 -24.57 32.75 -12.67
N SER A 151 -25.54 33.31 -13.39
CA SER A 151 -26.74 33.91 -12.78
C SER A 151 -27.93 33.96 -13.72
N THR A 152 -29.13 33.81 -13.16
CA THR A 152 -30.43 33.97 -13.85
C THR A 152 -31.08 35.34 -13.58
N ALA A 153 -30.35 36.26 -12.96
CA ALA A 153 -30.86 37.53 -12.47
C ALA A 153 -30.86 38.63 -13.53
N ALA A 154 -32.02 38.85 -14.15
CA ALA A 154 -32.28 39.87 -15.16
C ALA A 154 -32.01 41.34 -14.73
N ASN A 155 -31.60 41.60 -13.47
CA ASN A 155 -31.18 42.93 -13.01
C ASN A 155 -29.66 43.16 -13.02
N LEU A 156 -28.83 42.16 -13.34
CA LEU A 156 -27.37 42.29 -13.36
C LEU A 156 -26.85 43.01 -14.60
N SER A 157 -27.54 42.87 -15.73
CA SER A 157 -27.24 43.55 -17.00
C SER A 157 -28.53 43.82 -17.76
N SER A 158 -28.66 44.99 -18.38
CA SER A 158 -29.79 45.25 -19.31
C SER A 158 -29.59 44.62 -20.70
N GLN A 159 -28.49 43.88 -20.90
CA GLN A 159 -28.19 43.14 -22.13
C GLN A 159 -28.51 41.65 -22.00
N ASP A 160 -28.62 41.16 -20.77
CA ASP A 160 -29.21 39.87 -20.43
C ASP A 160 -30.73 40.00 -20.69
N ASN A 161 -31.23 39.27 -21.69
CA ASN A 161 -32.61 39.32 -22.15
C ASN A 161 -33.05 38.04 -22.89
N ASP A 162 -32.26 36.98 -22.82
CA ASP A 162 -32.59 35.70 -23.45
C ASP A 162 -33.51 34.87 -22.55
N THR A 163 -34.06 33.78 -23.12
CA THR A 163 -35.04 32.95 -22.41
C THR A 163 -34.86 31.49 -22.76
N CYS A 164 -34.67 30.66 -21.74
CA CYS A 164 -34.48 29.23 -21.85
C CYS A 164 -35.82 28.49 -21.70
N LEU A 165 -35.92 27.32 -22.34
CA LEU A 165 -37.01 26.38 -22.05
C LEU A 165 -36.84 25.85 -20.63
N VAL A 166 -37.84 26.05 -19.78
CA VAL A 166 -37.84 25.49 -18.42
C VAL A 166 -38.07 23.98 -18.49
N ALA A 167 -37.44 23.22 -17.59
CA ALA A 167 -37.65 21.78 -17.47
C ALA A 167 -39.15 21.45 -17.35
N GLY A 168 -39.69 20.69 -18.31
CA GLY A 168 -41.13 20.48 -18.50
C GLY A 168 -41.68 21.05 -19.82
N GLY A 169 -40.93 21.90 -20.54
CA GLY A 169 -41.13 22.19 -21.96
C GLY A 169 -42.36 23.04 -22.32
N LEU A 170 -43.00 23.69 -21.35
CA LEU A 170 -44.24 24.47 -21.56
C LEU A 170 -44.14 25.96 -21.19
N GLU A 171 -43.09 26.38 -20.49
CA GLU A 171 -42.84 27.78 -20.12
C GLU A 171 -41.39 28.17 -20.43
N GLN A 172 -41.17 29.45 -20.74
CA GLN A 172 -39.84 30.04 -20.94
C GLN A 172 -39.48 30.87 -19.70
N GLY A 173 -38.28 30.67 -19.17
CA GLY A 173 -37.72 31.40 -18.03
C GLY A 173 -36.40 32.07 -18.41
N PRO A 174 -35.80 32.90 -17.52
CA PRO A 174 -34.47 33.46 -17.76
C PRO A 174 -33.45 32.34 -17.93
N CYS A 175 -32.50 32.50 -18.83
CA CYS A 175 -31.33 31.62 -18.89
C CYS A 175 -30.37 31.93 -17.73
N ALA A 176 -29.54 30.96 -17.36
CA ALA A 176 -28.37 31.24 -16.54
C ALA A 176 -27.26 31.79 -17.46
N ASP A 177 -26.54 32.79 -17.01
CA ASP A 177 -25.58 33.51 -17.84
C ASP A 177 -24.33 33.96 -17.06
N ILE A 178 -23.21 34.22 -17.75
CA ILE A 178 -21.92 34.46 -17.09
C ILE A 178 -21.66 35.95 -16.87
N PHE A 179 -21.31 36.28 -15.63
CA PHE A 179 -20.93 37.62 -15.19
C PHE A 179 -19.56 37.61 -14.52
N VAL A 180 -18.87 38.76 -14.52
CA VAL A 180 -17.66 39.01 -13.71
C VAL A 180 -17.82 40.26 -12.87
N ARG A 181 -17.62 40.14 -11.56
CA ARG A 181 -17.52 41.25 -10.61
C ARG A 181 -16.06 41.62 -10.40
N ASP A 182 -15.70 42.89 -10.61
CA ASP A 182 -14.48 43.49 -10.08
C ASP A 182 -14.77 44.06 -8.69
N LEU A 183 -14.26 43.42 -7.65
CA LEU A 183 -14.51 43.79 -6.25
C LEU A 183 -13.79 45.09 -5.84
N THR A 184 -12.77 45.53 -6.59
CA THR A 184 -12.08 46.80 -6.34
C THR A 184 -12.78 47.97 -7.03
N ALA A 185 -13.21 47.79 -8.28
CA ALA A 185 -13.95 48.83 -9.02
C ALA A 185 -15.43 48.88 -8.63
N GLY A 186 -15.98 47.78 -8.10
CA GLY A 186 -17.39 47.61 -7.85
C GLY A 186 -18.20 47.47 -9.14
N THR A 187 -17.64 46.92 -10.22
CA THR A 187 -18.31 46.82 -11.52
C THR A 187 -18.69 45.39 -11.87
N THR A 188 -19.85 45.19 -12.50
CA THR A 188 -20.33 43.88 -12.98
C THR A 188 -20.36 43.88 -14.51
N THR A 189 -19.61 42.97 -15.11
CA THR A 189 -19.46 42.82 -16.57
C THR A 189 -20.18 41.57 -17.04
N TYR A 190 -20.94 41.69 -18.13
CA TYR A 190 -21.62 40.57 -18.80
C TYR A 190 -20.65 39.89 -19.79
N VAL A 191 -20.51 38.56 -19.70
CA VAL A 191 -19.36 37.82 -20.28
C VAL A 191 -19.73 36.86 -21.41
N SER A 192 -20.84 36.14 -21.28
CA SER A 192 -21.33 35.12 -22.22
C SER A 192 -21.94 35.73 -23.48
N ARG A 193 -21.13 36.51 -24.21
CA ARG A 193 -21.53 37.24 -25.43
C ARG A 193 -20.82 36.67 -26.66
N ALA A 194 -21.45 36.83 -27.82
CA ALA A 194 -20.82 36.50 -29.11
C ALA A 194 -19.55 37.32 -29.38
N ASP A 195 -18.73 36.92 -30.34
CA ASP A 195 -17.43 37.56 -30.63
C ASP A 195 -17.56 39.05 -30.97
N GLY A 196 -16.64 39.87 -30.45
CA GLY A 196 -16.65 41.33 -30.54
C GLY A 196 -17.06 42.01 -29.23
N VAL A 197 -16.53 43.21 -28.98
CA VAL A 197 -16.72 43.96 -27.73
C VAL A 197 -18.18 44.11 -27.32
N ASP A 198 -19.06 44.31 -28.30
CA ASP A 198 -20.51 44.40 -28.15
C ASP A 198 -21.26 43.31 -28.92
N GLY A 199 -20.71 42.09 -28.98
CA GLY A 199 -21.39 40.94 -29.59
C GLY A 199 -22.75 40.64 -28.93
N ASP A 200 -23.63 39.99 -29.68
CA ASP A 200 -25.00 39.69 -29.24
C ASP A 200 -25.02 38.82 -27.97
N ALA A 201 -26.12 38.93 -27.22
CA ALA A 201 -26.44 38.05 -26.09
C ALA A 201 -26.60 36.59 -26.58
N PRO A 202 -26.43 35.58 -25.71
CA PRO A 202 -26.60 34.20 -26.12
C PRO A 202 -28.07 33.90 -26.47
N ASP A 203 -28.29 32.80 -27.18
CA ASP A 203 -29.63 32.23 -27.41
C ASP A 203 -29.87 30.96 -26.57
N GLY A 204 -29.17 30.85 -25.43
CA GLY A 204 -29.23 29.70 -24.52
C GLY A 204 -28.22 29.78 -23.36
N GLY A 205 -28.54 29.09 -22.27
CA GLY A 205 -27.83 29.24 -21.01
C GLY A 205 -26.33 28.90 -21.02
N SER A 206 -25.59 29.64 -20.20
CA SER A 206 -24.16 29.55 -19.96
C SER A 206 -23.86 29.38 -18.48
N VAL A 207 -23.05 28.37 -18.12
CA VAL A 207 -22.80 27.92 -16.73
C VAL A 207 -21.33 27.53 -16.51
N THR A 208 -20.97 27.18 -15.28
CA THR A 208 -19.63 26.67 -14.88
C THR A 208 -18.43 27.50 -15.38
N PRO A 209 -18.36 28.81 -15.06
CA PRO A 209 -17.23 29.64 -15.46
C PRO A 209 -15.93 29.28 -14.74
N SER A 210 -14.81 29.62 -15.37
CA SER A 210 -13.46 29.56 -14.80
C SER A 210 -12.68 30.79 -15.27
N ILE A 211 -11.91 31.42 -14.38
CA ILE A 211 -11.25 32.72 -14.63
C ILE A 211 -9.73 32.60 -14.51
N SER A 212 -8.97 33.35 -15.33
CA SER A 212 -7.51 33.41 -15.23
C SER A 212 -7.03 34.19 -13.99
N ASP A 213 -5.78 33.97 -13.58
CA ASP A 213 -5.18 34.59 -12.38
C ASP A 213 -5.24 36.13 -12.42
N ASP A 214 -5.16 36.70 -13.62
CA ASP A 214 -5.18 38.14 -13.89
C ASP A 214 -6.58 38.71 -14.20
N GLY A 215 -7.63 37.89 -14.08
CA GLY A 215 -9.02 38.25 -14.34
C GLY A 215 -9.38 38.54 -15.80
N ALA A 216 -8.46 38.32 -16.74
CA ALA A 216 -8.62 38.79 -18.12
C ALA A 216 -9.36 37.83 -19.04
N ARG A 217 -9.45 36.55 -18.68
CA ARG A 217 -10.11 35.50 -19.46
C ARG A 217 -11.07 34.72 -18.61
N VAL A 218 -12.21 34.40 -19.21
CA VAL A 218 -13.23 33.55 -18.60
C VAL A 218 -13.54 32.43 -19.59
N ALA A 219 -13.28 31.19 -19.18
CA ALA A 219 -13.85 30.01 -19.83
C ALA A 219 -15.22 29.73 -19.26
N PHE A 220 -16.13 29.17 -20.05
CA PHE A 220 -17.46 28.75 -19.59
C PHE A 220 -18.05 27.68 -20.51
N THR A 221 -19.09 27.00 -20.03
CA THR A 221 -19.87 26.01 -20.77
C THR A 221 -21.18 26.67 -21.22
N SER A 222 -21.63 26.47 -22.46
CA SER A 222 -22.89 27.04 -22.95
C SER A 222 -23.59 26.15 -23.99
N VAL A 223 -24.93 26.17 -23.97
CA VAL A 223 -25.78 25.53 -24.99
C VAL A 223 -26.19 26.49 -26.11
N ALA A 224 -25.79 27.77 -26.05
CA ALA A 224 -26.09 28.76 -27.08
C ALA A 224 -25.45 28.40 -28.43
N ALA A 225 -26.22 28.57 -29.50
CA ALA A 225 -25.81 28.35 -30.88
C ALA A 225 -25.16 29.60 -31.50
N ASN A 226 -25.46 30.80 -31.00
CA ASN A 226 -25.04 32.07 -31.61
C ASN A 226 -23.71 32.65 -31.08
N LEU A 227 -23.10 32.07 -30.04
CA LEU A 227 -21.85 32.56 -29.44
C LEU A 227 -20.61 32.44 -30.34
N SER A 228 -20.71 31.64 -31.41
CA SER A 228 -19.63 31.37 -32.37
C SER A 228 -20.17 31.28 -33.79
N THR A 229 -19.33 31.58 -34.78
CA THR A 229 -19.64 31.31 -36.20
C THR A 229 -19.38 29.86 -36.61
N VAL A 230 -18.80 29.05 -35.71
CA VAL A 230 -18.69 27.59 -35.84
C VAL A 230 -20.01 26.97 -35.38
N ALA A 231 -20.63 26.15 -36.22
CA ALA A 231 -21.89 25.49 -35.88
C ALA A 231 -21.74 24.61 -34.61
N PRO A 232 -22.68 24.69 -33.65
CA PRO A 232 -22.65 23.88 -32.43
C PRO A 232 -22.90 22.40 -32.74
N HIS A 233 -22.59 21.53 -31.77
CA HIS A 233 -22.95 20.12 -31.89
C HIS A 233 -24.43 19.88 -31.61
N GLU A 234 -25.18 19.42 -32.61
CA GLU A 234 -26.53 18.91 -32.43
C GLU A 234 -26.49 17.52 -31.78
N CYS A 235 -27.22 17.33 -30.68
CA CYS A 235 -27.36 16.04 -29.99
C CYS A 235 -28.81 15.56 -30.08
N TYR A 236 -28.99 14.27 -30.38
CA TYR A 236 -30.30 13.65 -30.49
C TYR A 236 -30.64 12.93 -29.18
N LEU A 237 -31.57 13.48 -28.42
CA LEU A 237 -32.33 12.70 -27.45
C LEU A 237 -33.52 12.06 -28.18
N GLU A 238 -33.76 10.77 -27.94
CA GLU A 238 -34.89 10.07 -28.55
C GLU A 238 -36.22 10.61 -28.01
N ASP A 239 -37.12 10.96 -28.94
CA ASP A 239 -38.46 11.54 -28.74
C ASP A 239 -38.57 12.97 -28.11
N THR A 240 -38.81 13.94 -29.01
CA THR A 240 -39.69 15.14 -28.85
C THR A 240 -39.14 16.52 -28.44
N ALA A 241 -37.82 16.77 -28.37
CA ALA A 241 -37.28 18.14 -28.47
C ALA A 241 -35.84 18.19 -29.01
N PHE A 242 -35.53 19.18 -29.86
CA PHE A 242 -34.15 19.50 -30.21
C PHE A 242 -33.48 20.21 -29.02
N TYR A 243 -32.39 19.66 -28.50
CA TYR A 243 -31.50 20.31 -27.53
C TYR A 243 -30.08 20.33 -28.09
N TYR A 244 -29.42 21.48 -28.01
CA TYR A 244 -27.99 21.58 -28.31
C TYR A 244 -27.19 20.97 -27.15
N CYS A 245 -26.18 20.16 -27.46
CA CYS A 245 -25.24 19.75 -26.41
C CYS A 245 -24.48 20.98 -25.90
N PRO A 246 -24.11 21.04 -24.62
CA PRO A 246 -23.24 22.10 -24.13
C PRO A 246 -21.86 22.03 -24.79
N ASN A 247 -21.29 23.20 -25.08
CA ASN A 247 -19.96 23.36 -25.68
C ASN A 247 -19.11 24.31 -24.81
N PHE A 248 -17.80 24.29 -24.99
CA PHE A 248 -16.87 25.13 -24.22
C PHE A 248 -16.41 26.37 -24.99
N PHE A 249 -16.39 27.50 -24.30
CA PHE A 249 -16.01 28.81 -24.82
C PHE A 249 -14.99 29.50 -23.93
N VAL A 250 -14.21 30.43 -24.48
CA VAL A 250 -13.37 31.38 -23.73
C VAL A 250 -13.57 32.80 -24.24
N ARG A 251 -13.95 33.71 -23.34
CA ARG A 251 -14.01 35.15 -23.56
C ARG A 251 -12.72 35.81 -23.04
N ASP A 252 -12.08 36.64 -23.86
CA ASP A 252 -11.02 37.55 -23.43
C ASP A 252 -11.63 38.94 -23.18
N LEU A 253 -11.65 39.38 -21.93
CA LEU A 253 -12.31 40.61 -21.48
C LEU A 253 -11.55 41.88 -21.88
N ARG A 254 -10.28 41.77 -22.30
CA ARG A 254 -9.48 42.93 -22.76
C ARG A 254 -9.76 43.28 -24.21
N THR A 255 -10.03 42.26 -25.04
CA THR A 255 -10.30 42.41 -26.48
C THR A 255 -11.79 42.31 -26.81
N GLY A 256 -12.59 41.72 -25.93
CA GLY A 256 -13.96 41.34 -26.21
C GLY A 256 -14.05 40.24 -27.26
N THR A 257 -13.12 39.28 -27.28
CA THR A 257 -13.15 38.17 -28.24
C THR A 257 -13.64 36.88 -27.61
N THR A 258 -14.57 36.18 -28.26
CA THR A 258 -15.10 34.87 -27.84
C THR A 258 -14.55 33.77 -28.74
N LYS A 259 -13.91 32.76 -28.17
CA LYS A 259 -13.38 31.59 -28.87
C LYS A 259 -14.13 30.33 -28.48
N PHE A 260 -14.57 29.57 -29.48
CA PHE A 260 -15.08 28.21 -29.35
C PHE A 260 -13.93 27.20 -29.24
N LEU A 261 -13.99 26.25 -28.31
CA LEU A 261 -12.94 25.26 -28.11
C LEU A 261 -13.23 23.99 -28.92
N SER A 262 -12.40 23.69 -29.93
CA SER A 262 -12.56 22.51 -30.80
C SER A 262 -11.24 22.03 -31.41
N THR A 263 -11.10 20.74 -31.66
CA THR A 263 -9.99 20.19 -32.47
C THR A 263 -10.44 19.88 -33.88
N GLY A 264 -9.69 20.33 -34.89
CA GLY A 264 -9.92 19.94 -36.28
C GLY A 264 -11.25 20.40 -36.89
N GLY A 265 -12.00 21.27 -36.19
CA GLY A 265 -13.33 21.73 -36.59
C GLY A 265 -14.48 20.82 -36.12
N THR A 266 -14.21 19.71 -35.42
CA THR A 266 -15.25 18.95 -34.72
C THR A 266 -15.43 19.51 -33.31
N PRO A 267 -16.65 19.86 -32.88
CA PRO A 267 -16.93 20.22 -31.49
C PRO A 267 -16.47 19.14 -30.50
N TYR A 268 -16.12 19.58 -29.30
CA TYR A 268 -16.18 18.72 -28.13
C TYR A 268 -17.53 18.94 -27.46
N SER A 269 -18.37 17.92 -27.51
CA SER A 269 -19.67 17.88 -26.86
C SER A 269 -19.76 16.65 -25.98
N THR A 270 -20.36 16.82 -24.82
CA THR A 270 -20.74 15.73 -23.91
C THR A 270 -22.15 16.04 -23.41
N GLU A 271 -22.96 15.02 -23.13
CA GLU A 271 -24.34 15.24 -22.64
C GLU A 271 -24.36 15.79 -21.20
N LEU A 272 -23.26 15.58 -20.45
CA LEU A 272 -23.09 15.96 -19.05
C LEU A 272 -21.62 16.36 -18.77
N PRO A 273 -21.15 17.53 -19.27
CA PRO A 273 -19.80 18.01 -19.01
C PRO A 273 -19.63 18.39 -17.54
N CYS A 274 -18.44 18.16 -16.97
CA CYS A 274 -18.17 18.60 -15.60
C CYS A 274 -17.99 20.11 -15.53
N ARG A 275 -16.94 20.61 -16.19
CA ARG A 275 -16.46 22.00 -16.14
C ARG A 275 -15.31 22.19 -17.13
N VAL A 276 -15.18 23.41 -17.64
CA VAL A 276 -13.93 23.88 -18.22
C VAL A 276 -13.10 24.61 -17.15
N GLN A 277 -11.78 24.48 -17.20
CA GLN A 277 -10.85 25.14 -16.28
C GLN A 277 -9.74 25.85 -17.04
N LEU A 278 -9.47 27.11 -16.73
CA LEU A 278 -8.31 27.83 -17.26
C LEU A 278 -7.05 27.53 -16.44
N SER A 279 -5.89 27.51 -17.09
CA SER A 279 -4.62 27.71 -16.41
C SER A 279 -4.53 29.15 -15.89
N GLY A 280 -3.85 29.36 -14.77
CA GLY A 280 -3.66 30.67 -14.14
C GLY A 280 -3.09 31.72 -15.09
N ASP A 281 -2.12 31.35 -15.95
CA ASP A 281 -1.57 32.21 -17.00
C ASP A 281 -2.55 32.59 -18.14
N GLY A 282 -3.78 32.05 -18.11
CA GLY A 282 -4.83 32.28 -19.09
C GLY A 282 -4.54 31.73 -20.49
N ARG A 283 -3.48 30.90 -20.65
CA ARG A 283 -3.09 30.36 -21.96
C ARG A 283 -3.78 29.04 -22.31
N PHE A 284 -4.03 28.19 -21.33
CA PHE A 284 -4.57 26.84 -21.56
C PHE A 284 -5.97 26.71 -20.95
N ALA A 285 -6.79 25.87 -21.57
CA ALA A 285 -8.06 25.42 -21.02
C ALA A 285 -8.05 23.89 -20.94
N ALA A 286 -8.56 23.32 -19.85
CA ALA A 286 -8.78 21.88 -19.69
C ALA A 286 -10.26 21.57 -19.53
N PHE A 287 -10.76 20.54 -20.22
CA PHE A 287 -12.16 20.11 -20.18
C PHE A 287 -12.27 18.63 -20.54
N ASP A 288 -13.36 17.97 -20.14
CA ASP A 288 -13.72 16.64 -20.64
C ASP A 288 -14.41 16.74 -22.00
N GLY A 289 -14.11 15.80 -22.91
CA GLY A 289 -14.60 15.85 -24.28
C GLY A 289 -14.53 14.50 -24.98
N GLY A 290 -15.64 14.09 -25.61
CA GLY A 290 -15.66 12.96 -26.53
C GLY A 290 -15.26 13.41 -27.94
N VAL A 291 -14.40 12.64 -28.61
CA VAL A 291 -14.26 12.74 -30.08
C VAL A 291 -15.16 11.70 -30.74
N GLY A 292 -15.88 12.13 -31.77
CA GLY A 292 -16.62 11.23 -32.67
C GLY A 292 -15.67 10.23 -33.34
N GLY A 293 -15.50 9.06 -32.71
CA GLY A 293 -14.40 8.14 -33.02
C GLY A 293 -14.55 6.73 -32.44
N GLY A 294 -15.76 6.32 -32.01
CA GLY A 294 -16.11 4.91 -31.81
C GLY A 294 -15.74 4.25 -30.48
N SER A 295 -15.17 4.96 -29.50
CA SER A 295 -14.93 4.42 -28.14
C SER A 295 -16.12 4.61 -27.20
N GLY A 296 -16.85 5.73 -27.30
CA GLY A 296 -17.98 6.08 -26.42
C GLY A 296 -17.58 6.68 -25.05
N TRP A 297 -16.31 6.58 -24.66
CA TRP A 297 -15.78 7.11 -23.39
C TRP A 297 -15.31 8.56 -23.50
N PHE A 298 -15.41 9.32 -22.41
CA PHE A 298 -14.91 10.70 -22.30
C PHE A 298 -13.40 10.75 -22.05
N ASP A 299 -12.70 11.64 -22.76
CA ASP A 299 -11.28 11.92 -22.57
C ASP A 299 -11.05 13.33 -21.99
N ILE A 300 -9.87 13.56 -21.40
CA ILE A 300 -9.46 14.90 -20.97
C ILE A 300 -8.67 15.58 -22.08
N VAL A 301 -9.08 16.79 -22.44
CA VAL A 301 -8.43 17.64 -23.43
C VAL A 301 -7.79 18.83 -22.74
N ARG A 302 -6.57 19.18 -23.18
CA ARG A 302 -5.95 20.47 -22.92
C ARG A 302 -5.86 21.25 -24.22
N TYR A 303 -6.33 22.49 -24.22
CA TYR A 303 -6.39 23.37 -25.37
C TYR A 303 -5.51 24.60 -25.19
N ASP A 304 -4.59 24.86 -26.11
CA ASP A 304 -3.75 26.05 -26.12
C ASP A 304 -4.45 27.19 -26.87
N LEU A 305 -4.87 28.22 -26.13
CA LEU A 305 -5.60 29.39 -26.64
C LEU A 305 -4.72 30.32 -27.50
N GLN A 306 -3.39 30.15 -27.46
CA GLN A 306 -2.44 30.89 -28.29
C GLN A 306 -2.31 30.28 -29.69
N THR A 307 -2.27 28.94 -29.80
CA THR A 307 -2.14 28.22 -31.08
C THR A 307 -3.47 27.79 -31.68
N GLY A 308 -4.53 27.65 -30.85
CA GLY A 308 -5.82 27.13 -31.27
C GLY A 308 -5.86 25.61 -31.40
N THR A 309 -5.05 24.88 -30.62
CA THR A 309 -4.87 23.42 -30.76
C THR A 309 -5.11 22.68 -29.45
N GLY A 310 -5.86 21.57 -29.51
CA GLY A 310 -6.07 20.65 -28.39
C GLY A 310 -5.18 19.40 -28.45
N GLU A 311 -4.81 18.88 -27.28
CA GLU A 311 -4.12 17.61 -27.06
C GLU A 311 -4.81 16.79 -25.96
N TYR A 312 -4.75 15.45 -26.03
CA TYR A 312 -5.31 14.59 -24.98
C TYR A 312 -4.37 14.49 -23.79
N ALA A 313 -4.82 14.94 -22.61
CA ALA A 313 -4.03 14.94 -21.39
C ALA A 313 -4.02 13.59 -20.64
N ASN A 314 -4.82 12.62 -21.08
CA ASN A 314 -4.97 11.30 -20.44
C ASN A 314 -4.47 10.12 -21.30
N ARG A 315 -4.26 10.28 -22.62
CA ARG A 315 -3.85 9.15 -23.49
C ARG A 315 -2.39 8.74 -23.30
N VAL A 316 -2.11 7.44 -23.28
CA VAL A 316 -0.80 6.87 -22.90
C VAL A 316 0.03 6.45 -24.13
N ASP A 317 0.37 7.43 -24.97
CA ASP A 317 1.70 7.55 -25.57
C ASP A 317 1.95 9.00 -26.02
N GLY A 318 3.21 9.39 -26.13
CA GLY A 318 3.63 10.78 -26.40
C GLY A 318 3.44 11.25 -27.85
N SER A 319 2.44 10.73 -28.56
CA SER A 319 2.21 11.01 -30.00
C SER A 319 0.94 11.82 -30.32
N GLY A 320 0.17 12.22 -29.29
CA GLY A 320 -1.10 12.93 -29.47
C GLY A 320 -2.24 12.07 -30.03
N GLY A 321 -1.99 10.77 -30.26
CA GLY A 321 -2.94 9.81 -30.82
C GLY A 321 -2.88 8.43 -30.16
N GLY A 322 -2.42 8.35 -28.92
CA GLY A 322 -2.22 7.09 -28.21
C GLY A 322 -3.49 6.27 -27.97
N LEU A 323 -3.30 5.02 -27.53
CA LEU A 323 -4.37 4.04 -27.33
C LEU A 323 -5.57 4.65 -26.58
N ALA A 324 -6.77 4.40 -27.11
CA ALA A 324 -8.01 4.83 -26.48
C ALA A 324 -8.15 4.22 -25.08
N LEU A 325 -8.71 5.01 -24.16
CA LEU A 325 -9.01 4.52 -22.82
C LEU A 325 -10.21 3.57 -22.85
N ASN A 326 -10.30 2.71 -21.83
CA ASN A 326 -11.37 1.72 -21.67
C ASN A 326 -12.39 2.06 -20.58
N GLY A 327 -12.45 3.33 -20.18
CA GLY A 327 -13.38 3.88 -19.20
C GLY A 327 -13.33 5.41 -19.23
N ASP A 328 -14.30 6.06 -18.61
CA ASP A 328 -14.43 7.53 -18.64
C ASP A 328 -13.30 8.24 -17.92
N SER A 329 -12.94 9.42 -18.41
CA SER A 329 -12.13 10.43 -17.71
C SER A 329 -12.89 11.76 -17.68
N ARG A 330 -13.05 12.36 -16.50
CA ARG A 330 -13.90 13.55 -16.32
C ARG A 330 -13.31 14.57 -15.33
N CYS A 331 -13.94 15.74 -15.25
CA CYS A 331 -13.74 16.76 -14.21
C CYS A 331 -12.27 17.20 -14.02
N PRO A 332 -11.61 17.77 -15.05
CA PRO A 332 -10.21 18.15 -14.94
C PRO A 332 -9.98 19.37 -14.02
N SER A 333 -8.73 19.52 -13.58
CA SER A 333 -8.16 20.72 -12.95
C SER A 333 -6.72 20.89 -13.47
N ILE A 334 -6.24 22.12 -13.65
CA ILE A 334 -5.03 22.43 -14.42
C ILE A 334 -4.12 23.41 -13.66
N SER A 335 -2.80 23.18 -13.70
CA SER A 335 -1.81 24.05 -13.03
C SER A 335 -1.70 25.44 -13.66
N ALA A 336 -1.06 26.39 -12.96
CA ALA A 336 -1.00 27.78 -13.40
C ALA A 336 -0.24 27.99 -14.73
N ASP A 337 0.76 27.16 -15.00
CA ASP A 337 1.50 27.09 -16.28
C ASP A 337 0.87 26.12 -17.31
N GLY A 338 -0.25 25.50 -16.93
CA GLY A 338 -0.94 24.45 -17.68
C GLY A 338 -0.15 23.16 -17.90
N ARG A 339 0.99 22.93 -17.24
CA ARG A 339 1.81 21.72 -17.44
C ARG A 339 1.18 20.46 -16.85
N TYR A 340 0.50 20.61 -15.71
CA TYR A 340 -0.09 19.50 -14.98
C TYR A 340 -1.60 19.53 -15.10
N VAL A 341 -2.20 18.37 -15.33
CA VAL A 341 -3.66 18.21 -15.37
C VAL A 341 -4.05 17.08 -14.43
N ALA A 342 -4.82 17.41 -13.40
CA ALA A 342 -5.48 16.44 -12.53
C ALA A 342 -6.87 16.08 -13.08
N PHE A 343 -7.31 14.84 -12.92
CA PHE A 343 -8.63 14.38 -13.36
C PHE A 343 -9.04 13.07 -12.66
N SER A 344 -10.33 12.75 -12.65
CA SER A 344 -10.83 11.44 -12.22
C SER A 344 -11.04 10.51 -13.42
N SER A 345 -10.73 9.21 -13.30
CA SER A 345 -10.97 8.24 -14.36
C SER A 345 -11.19 6.80 -13.88
N GLU A 346 -12.09 6.11 -14.58
CA GLU A 346 -12.41 4.68 -14.44
C GLU A 346 -11.53 3.78 -15.32
N ALA A 347 -10.69 4.35 -16.18
CA ALA A 347 -9.91 3.60 -17.16
C ALA A 347 -8.82 2.75 -16.51
N THR A 348 -8.90 1.42 -16.69
CA THR A 348 -7.94 0.45 -16.14
C THR A 348 -6.64 0.33 -16.95
N ASN A 349 -6.47 1.18 -17.98
CA ASN A 349 -5.26 1.23 -18.80
C ASN A 349 -4.44 2.53 -18.63
N LEU A 350 -4.75 3.35 -17.61
CA LEU A 350 -3.97 4.56 -17.25
C LEU A 350 -2.78 4.28 -16.32
N SER A 351 -2.93 3.36 -15.37
CA SER A 351 -1.87 2.91 -14.46
C SER A 351 -2.02 1.42 -14.15
N ALA A 352 -0.94 0.77 -13.71
CA ALA A 352 -1.00 -0.57 -13.13
C ALA A 352 -1.62 -0.59 -11.71
N ASP A 353 -1.78 0.58 -11.06
CA ASP A 353 -2.36 0.70 -9.71
C ASP A 353 -3.89 0.57 -9.69
N ASN A 354 -4.60 0.80 -10.82
CA ASN A 354 -6.06 0.83 -10.90
C ASN A 354 -6.58 -0.24 -11.88
N VAL A 355 -6.85 -1.44 -11.38
CA VAL A 355 -7.19 -2.62 -12.20
C VAL A 355 -8.63 -3.11 -12.05
N ASP A 356 -9.41 -2.52 -11.15
CA ASP A 356 -10.77 -2.92 -10.81
C ASP A 356 -11.88 -2.15 -11.56
N GLY A 357 -11.53 -1.02 -12.19
CA GLY A 357 -12.47 -0.14 -12.90
C GLY A 357 -13.15 0.88 -11.99
N VAL A 358 -12.73 1.00 -10.72
CA VAL A 358 -13.19 2.06 -9.83
C VAL A 358 -12.61 3.40 -10.29
N SER A 359 -13.41 4.47 -10.21
CA SER A 359 -12.94 5.81 -10.56
C SER A 359 -11.89 6.28 -9.56
N GLY A 360 -10.69 6.61 -10.04
CA GLY A 360 -9.59 7.11 -9.22
C GLY A 360 -9.07 8.44 -9.74
N VAL A 361 -8.32 9.16 -8.90
CA VAL A 361 -7.73 10.46 -9.28
C VAL A 361 -6.33 10.27 -9.83
N TYR A 362 -6.02 11.00 -10.90
CA TYR A 362 -4.74 10.99 -11.60
C TYR A 362 -4.20 12.40 -11.76
N VAL A 363 -2.87 12.52 -11.92
CA VAL A 363 -2.20 13.70 -12.48
C VAL A 363 -1.37 13.30 -13.68
N ARG A 364 -1.49 14.03 -14.78
CA ARG A 364 -0.56 14.00 -15.91
C ARG A 364 0.43 15.15 -15.83
N ASP A 365 1.72 14.85 -15.92
CA ASP A 365 2.75 15.81 -16.31
C ASP A 365 2.89 15.77 -17.84
N LEU A 366 2.54 16.86 -18.52
CA LEU A 366 2.54 16.91 -19.98
C LEU A 366 3.93 17.12 -20.58
N ARG A 367 4.93 17.47 -19.75
CA ARG A 367 6.30 17.69 -20.24
C ARG A 367 7.03 16.40 -20.58
N ASP A 368 6.79 15.35 -19.81
CA ASP A 368 7.38 14.01 -19.98
C ASP A 368 6.32 12.93 -20.26
N SER A 369 5.03 13.29 -20.32
CA SER A 369 3.89 12.40 -20.48
C SER A 369 3.74 11.35 -19.36
N ARG A 370 4.20 11.67 -18.15
CA ARG A 370 4.08 10.80 -16.98
C ARG A 370 2.72 10.95 -16.31
N THR A 371 1.95 9.88 -16.25
CA THR A 371 0.73 9.77 -15.43
C THR A 371 1.09 9.27 -14.02
N VAL A 372 0.44 9.81 -12.99
CA VAL A 372 0.56 9.41 -11.58
C VAL A 372 -0.83 9.10 -11.03
N PHE A 373 -1.00 7.96 -10.37
CA PHE A 373 -2.20 7.65 -9.59
C PHE A 373 -2.13 8.35 -8.23
N VAL A 374 -3.14 9.17 -7.91
CA VAL A 374 -3.20 10.07 -6.75
C VAL A 374 -3.98 9.47 -5.58
N SER A 375 -5.14 8.87 -5.83
CA SER A 375 -6.05 8.37 -4.78
C SER A 375 -5.56 7.07 -4.15
N ARG A 376 -4.55 7.17 -3.26
CA ARG A 376 -3.96 6.07 -2.49
C ARG A 376 -3.52 6.55 -1.11
N ALA A 377 -3.45 5.63 -0.15
CA ALA A 377 -2.99 5.88 1.22
C ALA A 377 -1.53 6.39 1.27
N ASP A 378 -1.06 6.78 2.45
CA ASP A 378 0.29 7.30 2.66
C ASP A 378 1.40 6.42 2.06
N GLY A 379 2.43 7.08 1.52
CA GLY A 379 3.64 6.47 0.98
C GLY A 379 3.58 6.19 -0.52
N ALA A 380 4.76 6.01 -1.12
CA ALA A 380 4.91 5.79 -2.57
C ALA A 380 4.16 4.54 -3.08
N ASN A 381 3.99 3.54 -2.21
CA ASN A 381 3.33 2.26 -2.49
C ASN A 381 2.05 2.05 -1.65
N GLY A 382 1.49 3.10 -1.05
CA GLY A 382 0.28 2.99 -0.22
C GLY A 382 -0.89 2.31 -0.95
N ALA A 383 -1.81 1.68 -0.21
CA ALA A 383 -2.95 1.00 -0.82
C ALA A 383 -3.80 1.96 -1.67
N ALA A 384 -4.19 1.54 -2.87
CA ALA A 384 -5.12 2.30 -3.71
C ALA A 384 -6.47 2.49 -2.98
N ALA A 385 -7.17 3.59 -3.26
CA ALA A 385 -8.54 3.80 -2.77
C ALA A 385 -9.43 2.62 -3.15
N ALA A 386 -10.06 1.96 -2.17
CA ALA A 386 -10.93 0.80 -2.41
C ALA A 386 -12.33 1.19 -2.95
N LEU A 387 -12.62 2.48 -3.02
CA LEU A 387 -13.88 3.07 -3.50
C LEU A 387 -13.58 4.36 -4.29
N ALA A 388 -14.60 4.85 -5.01
CA ALA A 388 -14.46 5.92 -5.99
C ALA A 388 -13.87 7.21 -5.40
N SER A 389 -12.98 7.84 -6.18
CA SER A 389 -12.34 9.12 -5.88
C SER A 389 -12.48 10.08 -7.07
N THR A 390 -12.94 11.30 -6.81
CA THR A 390 -13.43 12.26 -7.81
C THR A 390 -13.02 13.70 -7.48
N GLU A 391 -13.47 14.66 -8.28
CA GLU A 391 -13.40 16.10 -7.96
C GLU A 391 -11.99 16.65 -7.68
N ALA A 392 -11.01 16.22 -8.46
CA ALA A 392 -9.62 16.63 -8.29
C ALA A 392 -9.42 18.15 -8.44
N SER A 393 -8.55 18.73 -7.62
CA SER A 393 -8.13 20.14 -7.64
C SER A 393 -6.62 20.22 -7.40
N ILE A 394 -5.87 20.94 -8.25
CA ILE A 394 -4.39 20.90 -8.28
C ILE A 394 -3.75 22.26 -7.95
N SER A 395 -2.66 22.25 -7.19
CA SER A 395 -1.88 23.47 -6.89
C SER A 395 -1.21 24.06 -8.14
N ALA A 396 -0.84 25.34 -8.07
CA ALA A 396 -0.28 26.08 -9.22
C ALA A 396 1.04 25.49 -9.75
N ASP A 397 1.81 24.80 -8.90
CA ASP A 397 3.06 24.12 -9.23
C ASP A 397 2.89 22.63 -9.59
N GLY A 398 1.67 22.10 -9.50
CA GLY A 398 1.35 20.68 -9.75
C GLY A 398 1.77 19.71 -8.64
N ARG A 399 2.20 20.20 -7.46
CA ARG A 399 2.69 19.36 -6.36
C ARG A 399 1.59 18.75 -5.50
N TYR A 400 0.58 19.54 -5.16
CA TYR A 400 -0.50 19.13 -4.24
C TYR A 400 -1.78 18.90 -5.03
N VAL A 401 -2.50 17.84 -4.68
CA VAL A 401 -3.79 17.48 -5.29
C VAL A 401 -4.80 17.26 -4.17
N ALA A 402 -5.82 18.10 -4.09
CA ALA A 402 -7.00 17.84 -3.28
C ALA A 402 -8.02 17.02 -4.09
N PHE A 403 -8.77 16.14 -3.44
CA PHE A 403 -9.77 15.29 -4.09
C PHE A 403 -10.80 14.77 -3.09
N THR A 404 -11.98 14.41 -3.60
CA THR A 404 -13.03 13.73 -2.84
C THR A 404 -12.84 12.21 -2.98
N SER A 405 -13.05 11.42 -1.93
CA SER A 405 -12.97 9.95 -1.97
C SER A 405 -13.92 9.28 -1.00
N ARG A 406 -14.50 8.14 -1.40
CA ARG A 406 -15.35 7.31 -0.53
C ARG A 406 -14.60 6.20 0.22
N ALA A 407 -13.27 6.28 0.28
CA ALA A 407 -12.43 5.14 0.59
C ALA A 407 -11.80 5.21 1.99
N LEU A 408 -12.47 4.56 2.96
CA LEU A 408 -12.02 4.39 4.37
C LEU A 408 -10.57 3.90 4.54
N ASN A 409 -9.96 3.32 3.50
CA ASN A 409 -8.59 2.84 3.54
C ASN A 409 -7.53 3.90 3.15
N LEU A 410 -7.93 5.15 2.92
CA LEU A 410 -7.01 6.27 2.67
C LEU A 410 -6.51 6.94 3.95
N SER A 411 -7.28 6.91 5.03
CA SER A 411 -6.85 7.40 6.33
C SER A 411 -7.50 6.60 7.47
N PRO A 412 -6.77 6.20 8.52
CA PRO A 412 -7.37 5.53 9.69
C PRO A 412 -8.23 6.48 10.57
N SER A 413 -8.37 7.76 10.18
CA SER A 413 -9.31 8.72 10.79
C SER A 413 -10.64 8.83 10.05
N ASP A 414 -10.74 8.25 8.85
CA ASP A 414 -11.95 8.15 8.02
C ASP A 414 -12.59 6.78 8.33
N VAL A 415 -13.78 6.80 8.94
CA VAL A 415 -14.43 5.62 9.55
C VAL A 415 -15.97 5.69 9.50
N ASP A 416 -16.53 6.74 8.93
CA ASP A 416 -17.93 7.09 8.99
C ASP A 416 -18.72 6.59 7.77
N THR A 417 -20.05 6.67 7.89
CA THR A 417 -20.97 6.18 6.87
C THR A 417 -22.27 6.97 6.89
N CYS A 418 -22.74 7.39 5.72
CA CYS A 418 -23.94 8.18 5.53
C CYS A 418 -24.90 7.50 4.55
N TYR A 419 -26.19 7.80 4.72
CA TYR A 419 -27.28 7.17 4.00
C TYR A 419 -27.27 7.48 2.49
N ASP A 420 -27.03 6.48 1.63
CA ASP A 420 -27.10 6.63 0.18
C ASP A 420 -28.54 6.42 -0.33
N PRO A 421 -29.27 7.49 -0.74
CA PRO A 421 -30.66 7.36 -1.19
C PRO A 421 -30.80 6.63 -2.54
N LEU A 422 -29.75 6.55 -3.36
CA LEU A 422 -29.77 5.81 -4.63
C LEU A 422 -29.68 4.30 -4.41
N GLN A 423 -29.18 3.88 -3.25
CA GLN A 423 -28.91 2.48 -2.92
C GLN A 423 -29.75 1.99 -1.71
N GLY A 424 -30.39 2.92 -0.98
CA GLY A 424 -31.29 2.62 0.13
C GLY A 424 -30.60 2.10 1.39
N ALA A 425 -29.30 2.38 1.56
CA ALA A 425 -28.48 1.87 2.67
C ALA A 425 -27.29 2.79 2.96
N ASP A 426 -26.76 2.70 4.17
CA ASP A 426 -25.57 3.45 4.58
C ASP A 426 -24.32 2.94 3.86
N ARG A 427 -23.45 3.88 3.47
CA ARG A 427 -22.18 3.62 2.78
C ARG A 427 -21.10 4.58 3.28
N PRO A 428 -19.81 4.23 3.13
CA PRO A 428 -18.71 5.17 3.37
C PRO A 428 -18.98 6.53 2.75
N CYS A 429 -18.83 7.58 3.55
CA CYS A 429 -19.05 8.94 3.07
C CYS A 429 -17.97 9.34 2.06
N PRO A 430 -18.31 10.25 1.12
CA PRO A 430 -17.30 10.97 0.38
C PRO A 430 -16.66 11.99 1.31
N ASP A 431 -15.33 11.92 1.40
CA ASP A 431 -14.51 12.78 2.23
C ASP A 431 -13.40 13.45 1.44
N VAL A 432 -12.89 14.57 1.95
CA VAL A 432 -11.88 15.36 1.25
C VAL A 432 -10.49 15.00 1.74
N PHE A 433 -9.62 14.70 0.79
CA PHE A 433 -8.22 14.38 0.99
C PHE A 433 -7.33 15.35 0.22
N VAL A 434 -6.08 15.45 0.65
CA VAL A 434 -5.01 16.13 -0.09
C VAL A 434 -3.78 15.25 -0.12
N ARG A 435 -3.15 15.15 -1.30
CA ARG A 435 -1.88 14.42 -1.47
C ARG A 435 -0.77 15.33 -1.96
N ASP A 436 0.37 15.26 -1.28
CA ASP A 436 1.63 15.86 -1.71
C ASP A 436 2.41 14.87 -2.59
N LEU A 437 2.50 15.16 -3.89
CA LEU A 437 3.20 14.31 -4.86
C LEU A 437 4.74 14.34 -4.70
N GLN A 438 5.30 15.21 -3.85
CA GLN A 438 6.73 15.18 -3.52
C GLN A 438 7.01 14.28 -2.31
N SER A 439 6.29 14.46 -1.19
CA SER A 439 6.50 13.66 0.03
C SER A 439 5.75 12.32 0.02
N GLN A 440 4.82 12.14 -0.91
CA GLN A 440 3.95 10.96 -1.04
C GLN A 440 2.97 10.79 0.13
N LEU A 441 2.68 11.87 0.86
CA LEU A 441 1.72 11.87 1.98
C LEU A 441 0.31 12.22 1.51
N THR A 442 -0.68 11.49 2.01
CA THR A 442 -2.13 11.68 1.78
C THR A 442 -2.81 11.97 3.12
N ALA A 443 -3.30 13.20 3.30
CA ALA A 443 -3.95 13.64 4.53
C ALA A 443 -5.46 13.83 4.33
N LEU A 444 -6.26 13.40 5.31
CA LEU A 444 -7.68 13.77 5.45
C LEU A 444 -7.77 15.28 5.77
N VAL A 445 -8.58 15.99 4.99
CA VAL A 445 -8.84 17.43 5.06
C VAL A 445 -10.13 17.70 5.84
N SER A 446 -11.20 16.94 5.55
CA SER A 446 -12.48 16.97 6.26
C SER A 446 -12.36 16.34 7.65
N ARG A 447 -11.76 17.11 8.56
CA ARG A 447 -11.57 16.74 9.96
C ARG A 447 -11.58 17.98 10.84
N ALA A 448 -11.97 17.84 12.10
CA ALA A 448 -11.97 18.94 13.06
C ALA A 448 -10.55 19.48 13.33
N THR A 449 -10.47 20.69 13.88
CA THR A 449 -9.23 21.44 14.13
C THR A 449 -8.14 20.65 14.86
N GLY A 450 -6.89 20.85 14.44
CA GLY A 450 -5.68 20.21 14.96
C GLY A 450 -5.25 19.01 14.11
N ALA A 451 -3.94 18.70 14.14
CA ALA A 451 -3.32 17.65 13.29
C ALA A 451 -3.94 16.24 13.44
N SER A 452 -4.62 15.99 14.57
CA SER A 452 -5.25 14.71 14.91
C SER A 452 -6.70 14.85 15.36
N GLY A 453 -7.40 15.94 14.97
CA GLY A 453 -8.84 16.07 15.21
C GLY A 453 -9.63 14.94 14.51
N PRO A 454 -10.80 14.52 15.03
CA PRO A 454 -11.65 13.50 14.39
C PRO A 454 -12.00 13.89 12.95
N GLY A 455 -12.19 12.90 12.07
CA GLY A 455 -12.77 13.11 10.74
C GLY A 455 -14.22 13.60 10.83
N GLY A 456 -14.75 14.09 9.71
CA GLY A 456 -16.18 14.34 9.56
C GLY A 456 -17.02 13.10 9.87
N ASP A 457 -18.30 13.30 10.16
CA ASP A 457 -19.30 12.24 10.32
C ASP A 457 -20.43 12.30 9.28
N ASP A 458 -20.35 13.22 8.32
CA ASP A 458 -21.12 13.22 7.09
C ASP A 458 -20.30 13.83 5.93
N ARG A 459 -20.88 13.77 4.73
CA ARG A 459 -20.33 14.10 3.41
C ARG A 459 -19.52 15.38 3.40
N SER A 460 -18.28 15.26 2.93
CA SER A 460 -17.42 16.38 2.57
C SER A 460 -16.97 16.27 1.10
N THR A 461 -17.22 17.30 0.29
CA THR A 461 -17.04 17.25 -1.17
C THR A 461 -16.50 18.57 -1.75
N ASN A 462 -16.29 18.58 -3.07
CA ASN A 462 -15.96 19.76 -3.88
C ASN A 462 -14.72 20.57 -3.42
N PRO A 463 -13.55 19.93 -3.23
CA PRO A 463 -12.36 20.64 -2.80
C PRO A 463 -11.80 21.65 -3.82
N SER A 464 -11.29 22.75 -3.29
CA SER A 464 -10.52 23.75 -4.04
C SER A 464 -9.22 24.06 -3.29
N ILE A 465 -8.06 23.96 -3.96
CA ILE A 465 -6.73 24.10 -3.34
C ILE A 465 -6.02 25.41 -3.75
N SER A 466 -5.34 26.04 -2.80
CA SER A 466 -4.56 27.26 -3.04
C SER A 466 -3.38 27.01 -3.98
N GLY A 467 -2.86 28.08 -4.60
CA GLY A 467 -1.78 27.99 -5.58
C GLY A 467 -0.48 27.42 -5.00
N ASP A 468 -0.20 27.69 -3.73
CA ASP A 468 0.93 27.13 -2.98
C ASP A 468 0.64 25.77 -2.32
N GLY A 469 -0.58 25.24 -2.49
CA GLY A 469 -0.99 23.94 -1.97
C GLY A 469 -1.10 23.87 -0.43
N LYS A 470 -1.37 25.00 0.23
CA LYS A 470 -1.39 25.11 1.70
C LYS A 470 -2.75 25.17 2.35
N LEU A 471 -3.75 25.60 1.58
CA LEU A 471 -5.10 25.80 2.07
C LEU A 471 -6.07 25.12 1.10
N VAL A 472 -6.96 24.27 1.64
CA VAL A 472 -8.06 23.68 0.88
C VAL A 472 -9.37 24.15 1.46
N ALA A 473 -10.18 24.75 0.60
CA ALA A 473 -11.59 25.00 0.84
C ALA A 473 -12.40 23.77 0.40
N PHE A 474 -13.46 23.42 1.12
CA PHE A 474 -14.33 22.28 0.82
C PHE A 474 -15.75 22.50 1.38
N GLY A 475 -16.74 21.81 0.82
CA GLY A 475 -18.10 21.79 1.36
C GLY A 475 -18.27 20.59 2.29
N SER A 476 -19.03 20.71 3.37
CA SER A 476 -19.32 19.60 4.29
C SER A 476 -20.71 19.70 4.91
N VAL A 477 -21.28 18.55 5.28
CA VAL A 477 -22.54 18.42 6.03
C VAL A 477 -22.26 17.92 7.48
N ALA A 478 -20.99 17.71 7.83
CA ALA A 478 -20.58 17.14 9.11
C ALA A 478 -20.63 18.17 10.25
N ASP A 479 -21.48 17.92 11.25
CA ASP A 479 -21.70 18.79 12.42
C ASP A 479 -20.54 18.78 13.44
N ASN A 480 -19.52 17.95 13.23
CA ASN A 480 -18.39 17.80 14.14
C ASN A 480 -17.12 18.58 13.77
N LEU A 481 -17.08 19.21 12.59
CA LEU A 481 -15.87 19.88 12.07
C LEU A 481 -15.58 21.21 12.77
N SER A 482 -16.63 21.86 13.29
CA SER A 482 -16.61 23.12 14.03
C SER A 482 -17.58 23.03 15.21
N THR A 483 -17.45 23.93 16.18
CA THR A 483 -18.46 24.11 17.25
C THR A 483 -19.39 25.30 17.00
N GLU A 484 -19.29 25.91 15.81
CA GLU A 484 -20.09 27.06 15.37
C GLU A 484 -21.08 26.69 14.25
N ASP A 485 -21.09 25.42 13.84
CA ASP A 485 -21.85 24.84 12.75
C ASP A 485 -22.27 23.44 13.22
N ASP A 486 -23.55 23.32 13.62
CA ASP A 486 -24.12 22.15 14.30
C ASP A 486 -25.56 21.84 13.85
N ASP A 487 -25.93 22.19 12.61
CA ASP A 487 -27.30 22.14 12.10
C ASP A 487 -27.60 21.11 10.98
N ASN A 488 -26.57 20.39 10.52
CA ASN A 488 -26.62 19.41 9.43
C ASN A 488 -27.02 19.98 8.04
N VAL A 489 -26.82 21.29 7.82
CA VAL A 489 -26.87 21.93 6.50
C VAL A 489 -25.49 21.77 5.83
N ARG A 490 -25.38 22.03 4.51
CA ARG A 490 -24.06 22.07 3.87
C ARG A 490 -23.39 23.43 4.06
N ASP A 491 -22.20 23.41 4.62
CA ASP A 491 -21.38 24.59 4.83
C ASP A 491 -20.00 24.51 4.17
N VAL A 492 -19.37 25.67 3.97
CA VAL A 492 -18.04 25.80 3.37
C VAL A 492 -17.00 26.00 4.47
N PHE A 493 -16.00 25.14 4.45
CA PHE A 493 -14.88 25.13 5.38
C PHE A 493 -13.57 25.39 4.65
N VAL A 494 -12.55 25.82 5.40
CA VAL A 494 -11.14 25.77 4.99
C VAL A 494 -10.29 25.04 6.00
N ARG A 495 -9.31 24.29 5.49
CA ARG A 495 -8.22 23.67 6.24
C ARG A 495 -6.91 24.32 5.84
N ASP A 496 -6.18 24.90 6.79
CA ASP A 496 -4.83 25.47 6.57
C ASP A 496 -3.76 24.62 7.28
N TRP A 497 -2.75 24.19 6.54
CA TRP A 497 -1.59 23.46 7.09
C TRP A 497 -0.27 24.24 7.09
N GLY A 498 -0.25 25.52 6.67
CA GLY A 498 0.78 26.53 6.94
C GLY A 498 2.24 26.20 6.60
N ALA A 499 2.87 25.30 7.37
CA ALA A 499 4.22 24.78 7.14
C ALA A 499 4.25 23.62 6.12
N GLY A 500 3.11 22.98 5.85
CA GLY A 500 2.98 21.79 5.01
C GLY A 500 2.14 20.70 5.68
N LEU A 501 1.73 19.68 4.92
CA LEU A 501 1.01 18.53 5.47
C LEU A 501 1.76 17.94 6.66
N PRO A 502 1.07 17.58 7.76
CA PRO A 502 1.74 16.94 8.89
C PRO A 502 2.28 15.58 8.43
N PRO A 503 3.50 15.17 8.82
CA PRO A 503 3.93 13.80 8.62
C PRO A 503 2.95 12.86 9.35
N PRO A 504 2.60 11.70 8.76
CA PRO A 504 1.72 10.75 9.41
C PRO A 504 2.32 10.25 10.73
N PRO A 505 1.49 9.83 11.70
CA PRO A 505 1.96 9.26 12.94
C PRO A 505 2.74 7.97 12.67
N THR A 506 4.07 8.02 12.81
CA THR A 506 4.95 6.87 12.55
C THR A 506 4.99 5.90 13.73
N ILE A 507 5.02 4.61 13.41
CA ILE A 507 5.28 3.52 14.37
C ILE A 507 6.74 3.04 14.21
N ASP A 508 7.17 2.11 15.06
CA ASP A 508 8.49 1.47 15.02
C ASP A 508 8.28 0.06 15.61
N LEU A 509 8.11 -0.94 14.73
CA LEU A 509 7.69 -2.30 15.05
C LEU A 509 8.82 -3.32 14.95
N SER A 510 9.52 -3.53 16.07
CA SER A 510 10.54 -4.56 16.19
C SER A 510 9.98 -5.96 16.53
N VAL A 511 10.55 -7.00 15.93
CA VAL A 511 10.27 -8.41 16.21
C VAL A 511 11.49 -9.10 16.82
N THR A 512 11.24 -9.96 17.80
CA THR A 512 12.27 -10.82 18.41
C THR A 512 11.77 -12.26 18.50
N ALA A 513 12.63 -13.22 18.16
CA ALA A 513 12.29 -14.64 18.13
C ALA A 513 13.30 -15.48 18.91
N SER A 514 12.81 -16.49 19.63
CA SER A 514 13.64 -17.45 20.36
C SER A 514 13.05 -18.86 20.30
N ALA A 515 13.87 -19.90 20.53
CA ALA A 515 13.46 -21.30 20.52
C ALA A 515 13.95 -22.03 21.78
N ALA A 516 13.04 -22.69 22.49
CA ALA A 516 13.35 -23.44 23.71
C ALA A 516 12.73 -24.85 23.70
N PRO A 517 13.49 -25.90 24.05
CA PRO A 517 14.95 -25.92 24.19
C PRO A 517 15.65 -25.85 22.82
N ALA A 518 16.86 -25.30 22.76
CA ALA A 518 17.62 -25.12 21.52
C ALA A 518 18.07 -26.43 20.83
N THR A 519 17.89 -27.58 21.49
CA THR A 519 18.16 -28.91 20.92
C THR A 519 17.07 -29.88 21.37
N VAL A 520 16.47 -30.58 20.40
CA VAL A 520 15.30 -31.45 20.61
C VAL A 520 15.50 -32.78 19.88
N PRO A 521 15.37 -33.94 20.56
CA PRO A 521 15.35 -35.23 19.88
C PRO A 521 14.17 -35.35 18.92
N VAL A 522 14.35 -36.00 17.76
CA VAL A 522 13.25 -36.28 16.83
C VAL A 522 12.10 -36.98 17.56
N GLY A 523 10.90 -36.42 17.44
CA GLY A 523 9.70 -36.81 18.18
C GLY A 523 9.39 -35.95 19.41
N GLY A 524 10.32 -35.11 19.87
CA GLY A 524 10.12 -34.13 20.93
C GLY A 524 9.55 -32.79 20.43
N ASN A 525 9.16 -31.93 21.36
CA ASN A 525 8.61 -30.61 21.07
C ASN A 525 9.63 -29.48 21.34
N VAL A 526 9.56 -28.43 20.52
CA VAL A 526 10.16 -27.11 20.72
C VAL A 526 9.05 -26.08 20.90
N THR A 527 9.28 -25.05 21.70
CA THR A 527 8.47 -23.84 21.74
C THR A 527 9.26 -22.69 21.13
N PHE A 528 8.78 -22.15 20.02
CA PHE A 528 9.20 -20.86 19.50
C PHE A 528 8.44 -19.78 20.26
N THR A 529 9.12 -18.71 20.67
CA THR A 529 8.50 -17.52 21.27
C THR A 529 8.85 -16.32 20.42
N VAL A 530 7.84 -15.72 19.81
CA VAL A 530 7.91 -14.48 19.04
C VAL A 530 7.34 -13.35 19.89
N ARG A 531 7.98 -12.19 19.86
CA ARG A 531 7.50 -10.96 20.48
C ARG A 531 7.60 -9.83 19.46
N VAL A 532 6.48 -9.14 19.23
CA VAL A 532 6.43 -7.87 18.49
C VAL A 532 6.24 -6.73 19.47
N ALA A 533 6.90 -5.60 19.25
CA ALA A 533 6.82 -4.42 20.10
C ALA A 533 6.78 -3.13 19.28
N ASN A 534 6.03 -2.14 19.75
CA ASN A 534 6.00 -0.82 19.16
C ASN A 534 6.82 0.14 20.03
N ALA A 535 8.00 0.58 19.57
CA ALA A 535 8.80 1.59 20.23
C ALA A 535 8.50 3.02 19.72
N GLY A 536 7.70 3.14 18.65
CA GLY A 536 7.34 4.40 18.01
C GLY A 536 6.45 5.31 18.87
N PRO A 537 6.39 6.62 18.54
CA PRO A 537 5.58 7.59 19.26
C PRO A 537 4.07 7.40 19.08
N ALA A 538 3.64 6.78 17.98
CA ALA A 538 2.24 6.52 17.68
C ALA A 538 1.78 5.12 18.14
N PRO A 539 0.49 4.91 18.45
CA PRO A 539 -0.08 3.56 18.52
C PRO A 539 -0.17 2.94 17.12
N ALA A 540 0.19 1.66 17.00
CA ALA A 540 0.01 0.89 15.78
C ALA A 540 -1.37 0.21 15.75
N THR A 541 -1.96 0.08 14.57
CA THR A 541 -3.17 -0.71 14.30
C THR A 541 -2.94 -1.66 13.13
N GLY A 542 -3.87 -2.60 12.90
CA GLY A 542 -3.77 -3.58 11.81
C GLY A 542 -2.65 -4.61 11.96
N VAL A 543 -1.88 -4.58 13.05
CA VAL A 543 -0.61 -5.32 13.17
C VAL A 543 -0.84 -6.83 13.00
N ALA A 544 -0.13 -7.41 12.04
CA ALA A 544 -0.08 -8.85 11.79
C ALA A 544 1.36 -9.31 11.59
N VAL A 545 1.68 -10.50 12.10
CA VAL A 545 3.00 -11.14 11.99
C VAL A 545 2.85 -12.48 11.30
N THR A 546 3.69 -12.78 10.32
CA THR A 546 3.73 -14.10 9.66
C THR A 546 4.87 -14.92 10.24
N ASP A 547 4.54 -16.04 10.90
CA ASP A 547 5.47 -17.07 11.37
C ASP A 547 4.96 -18.46 10.95
N ARG A 548 5.68 -19.09 10.01
CA ARG A 548 5.36 -20.41 9.49
C ARG A 548 6.44 -21.42 9.87
N LEU A 549 6.05 -22.40 10.69
CA LEU A 549 6.93 -23.49 11.14
C LEU A 549 7.70 -24.14 9.98
N PRO A 550 9.03 -24.32 10.10
CA PRO A 550 9.87 -24.80 9.01
C PRO A 550 9.74 -26.29 8.73
N SER A 551 10.22 -26.70 7.56
CA SER A 551 10.30 -28.12 7.19
C SER A 551 11.10 -28.92 8.22
N GLY A 552 10.56 -30.08 8.64
CA GLY A 552 11.11 -30.85 9.75
C GLY A 552 10.59 -30.46 11.14
N VAL A 553 9.62 -29.54 11.22
CA VAL A 553 8.81 -29.26 12.41
C VAL A 553 7.33 -29.29 12.02
N THR A 554 6.47 -29.94 12.83
CA THR A 554 5.02 -29.97 12.61
C THR A 554 4.27 -29.27 13.74
N PHE A 555 3.26 -28.47 13.42
CA PHE A 555 2.44 -27.75 14.40
C PHE A 555 1.83 -28.68 15.47
N VAL A 556 1.83 -28.21 16.73
CA VAL A 556 1.17 -28.87 17.87
C VAL A 556 0.13 -27.94 18.49
N SER A 557 0.53 -26.71 18.82
CA SER A 557 -0.37 -25.69 19.37
C SER A 557 0.23 -24.29 19.23
N ALA A 558 -0.62 -23.27 19.37
CA ALA A 558 -0.22 -21.87 19.53
C ALA A 558 -0.90 -21.28 20.76
N ASN A 559 -0.25 -20.32 21.41
CA ASN A 559 -0.80 -19.49 22.46
C ASN A 559 -0.40 -18.04 22.19
N ALA A 560 -1.36 -17.21 21.79
CA ALA A 560 -1.18 -15.79 21.52
C ALA A 560 -1.58 -14.99 22.76
N GLY A 561 -0.68 -14.14 23.27
CA GLY A 561 -0.97 -13.22 24.38
C GLY A 561 -1.93 -12.09 23.99
N GLN A 562 -2.07 -11.83 22.70
CA GLN A 562 -3.01 -10.88 22.11
C GLN A 562 -3.45 -11.39 20.73
N GLY A 563 -4.73 -11.22 20.38
CA GLY A 563 -5.25 -11.61 19.07
C GLY A 563 -5.26 -13.14 18.85
N GLY A 564 -4.97 -13.60 17.63
CA GLY A 564 -5.09 -15.02 17.26
C GLY A 564 -4.16 -15.49 16.15
N TYR A 565 -3.76 -16.76 16.19
CA TYR A 565 -2.85 -17.39 15.21
C TYR A 565 -3.55 -18.47 14.37
N THR A 566 -3.36 -18.40 13.05
CA THR A 566 -3.93 -19.35 12.08
C THR A 566 -2.84 -20.24 11.49
N ALA A 567 -2.75 -21.49 11.98
CA ALA A 567 -1.68 -22.43 11.60
C ALA A 567 -1.63 -22.83 10.10
N ALA A 568 -2.72 -22.63 9.36
CA ALA A 568 -2.75 -22.92 7.92
C ALA A 568 -1.99 -21.88 7.08
N SER A 569 -2.09 -20.61 7.45
CA SER A 569 -1.40 -19.48 6.79
C SER A 569 -0.07 -19.13 7.46
N GLY A 570 0.05 -19.38 8.77
CA GLY A 570 1.16 -18.88 9.59
C GLY A 570 0.93 -17.46 10.11
N VAL A 571 -0.25 -16.87 9.92
CA VAL A 571 -0.53 -15.49 10.31
C VAL A 571 -0.99 -15.40 11.76
N TRP A 572 -0.36 -14.51 12.52
CA TRP A 572 -0.79 -14.02 13.82
C TRP A 572 -1.37 -12.61 13.66
N SER A 573 -2.69 -12.49 13.79
CA SER A 573 -3.38 -11.19 13.81
C SER A 573 -3.27 -10.63 15.23
N VAL A 574 -2.45 -9.58 15.42
CA VAL A 574 -2.16 -8.96 16.72
C VAL A 574 -3.17 -7.86 17.04
N GLY A 575 -3.53 -7.05 16.04
CA GLY A 575 -4.44 -5.90 16.18
C GLY A 575 -3.71 -4.64 16.65
N GLY A 576 -4.33 -3.88 17.57
CA GLY A 576 -3.76 -2.62 18.05
C GLY A 576 -2.61 -2.79 19.05
N LEU A 577 -1.51 -2.04 18.89
CA LEU A 577 -0.34 -2.05 19.76
C LEU A 577 0.09 -0.62 20.10
N GLY A 578 -0.28 -0.14 21.29
CA GLY A 578 0.03 1.22 21.73
C GLY A 578 1.53 1.52 21.80
N SER A 579 1.90 2.80 21.80
CA SER A 579 3.30 3.24 21.95
C SER A 579 3.92 2.64 23.23
N GLY A 580 5.10 2.01 23.08
CA GLY A 580 5.81 1.29 24.13
C GLY A 580 5.25 -0.09 24.48
N ALA A 581 4.15 -0.55 23.85
CA ALA A 581 3.53 -1.83 24.14
C ALA A 581 4.18 -2.99 23.36
N ALA A 582 3.93 -4.23 23.82
CA ALA A 582 4.41 -5.43 23.14
C ALA A 582 3.46 -6.62 23.36
N ALA A 583 3.37 -7.48 22.35
CA ALA A 583 2.60 -8.72 22.38
C ALA A 583 3.51 -9.92 22.15
N THR A 584 3.08 -11.12 22.54
CA THR A 584 3.86 -12.36 22.38
C THR A 584 3.04 -13.53 21.83
N LEU A 585 3.65 -14.34 20.98
CA LEU A 585 3.13 -15.62 20.49
C LEU A 585 4.06 -16.77 20.89
N GLN A 586 3.50 -17.82 21.48
CA GLN A 586 4.19 -19.09 21.73
C GLN A 586 3.70 -20.15 20.76
N LEU A 587 4.61 -20.67 19.93
CA LEU A 587 4.37 -21.66 18.88
C LEU A 587 5.02 -22.99 19.25
N VAL A 588 4.22 -24.00 19.56
CA VAL A 588 4.71 -25.35 19.89
C VAL A 588 4.75 -26.18 18.62
N GLY A 589 5.95 -26.64 18.27
CA GLY A 589 6.20 -27.52 17.13
C GLY A 589 6.87 -28.82 17.55
N LYS A 590 6.53 -29.93 16.90
CA LYS A 590 7.16 -31.25 17.09
C LYS A 590 8.24 -31.46 16.03
N VAL A 591 9.47 -31.73 16.45
CA VAL A 591 10.60 -31.94 15.54
C VAL A 591 10.52 -33.33 14.92
N THR A 592 10.53 -33.41 13.59
CA THR A 592 10.37 -34.66 12.82
C THR A 592 11.64 -35.10 12.09
N THR A 593 12.61 -34.21 11.90
CA THR A 593 13.91 -34.53 11.25
C THR A 593 15.10 -33.93 11.99
N THR A 594 16.28 -34.51 11.78
CA THR A 594 17.53 -34.06 12.40
C THR A 594 18.12 -32.79 11.75
N GLY A 595 19.12 -32.19 12.39
CA GLY A 595 19.82 -30.99 11.94
C GLY A 595 19.10 -29.69 12.30
N GLN A 596 19.73 -28.56 12.02
CA GLN A 596 19.20 -27.23 12.31
C GLN A 596 17.89 -26.96 11.57
N LYS A 597 17.02 -26.18 12.21
CA LYS A 597 15.72 -25.69 11.73
C LYS A 597 15.69 -24.19 12.05
N ALA A 598 15.36 -23.36 11.08
CA ALA A 598 15.23 -21.91 11.23
C ALA A 598 13.77 -21.54 11.10
N ASN A 599 13.23 -20.83 12.08
CA ASN A 599 11.85 -20.38 12.18
C ASN A 599 11.84 -18.86 12.16
N THR A 600 11.36 -18.28 11.08
CA THR A 600 11.43 -16.83 10.81
C THR A 600 10.04 -16.22 10.96
N ALA A 601 9.95 -15.20 11.80
CA ALA A 601 8.77 -14.36 11.96
C ALA A 601 9.07 -12.97 11.41
N GLN A 602 8.13 -12.36 10.71
CA GLN A 602 8.21 -10.99 10.19
C GLN A 602 6.88 -10.26 10.38
N VAL A 603 6.90 -8.93 10.56
CA VAL A 603 5.67 -8.13 10.40
C VAL A 603 5.20 -8.25 8.95
N SER A 604 3.90 -8.49 8.78
CA SER A 604 3.28 -8.72 7.47
C SER A 604 2.14 -7.73 7.15
N ALA A 605 1.68 -6.97 8.14
CA ALA A 605 0.84 -5.80 7.96
C ALA A 605 0.90 -4.89 9.20
N ALA A 606 0.74 -3.58 8.97
CA ALA A 606 0.39 -2.55 9.93
C ALA A 606 -0.28 -1.40 9.15
N ASP A 607 -1.15 -0.61 9.80
CA ASP A 607 -1.89 0.47 9.09
C ASP A 607 -1.08 1.77 8.98
N GLN A 608 -0.17 2.02 9.92
CA GLN A 608 0.70 3.20 9.94
C GLN A 608 2.06 2.89 9.33
N PRO A 609 2.74 3.89 8.72
CA PRO A 609 4.11 3.72 8.25
C PRO A 609 5.07 3.50 9.42
N ASP A 610 5.92 2.49 9.26
CA ASP A 610 7.03 2.22 10.16
C ASP A 610 8.21 3.17 9.87
N ALA A 611 9.05 3.43 10.87
CA ALA A 611 10.11 4.44 10.80
C ALA A 611 11.30 4.00 9.93
N ASP A 612 11.62 2.71 9.93
CA ASP A 612 12.76 2.16 9.16
C ASP A 612 12.55 0.77 8.54
N SER A 613 11.40 0.12 8.78
CA SER A 613 11.07 -1.21 8.24
C SER A 613 9.91 -1.20 7.22
N THR A 614 9.83 -2.21 6.34
CA THR A 614 8.76 -2.35 5.33
C THR A 614 8.04 -3.71 5.45
N PRO A 615 6.79 -3.73 5.96
CA PRO A 615 6.07 -4.98 6.19
C PRO A 615 6.04 -5.93 4.98
N ALA A 616 6.21 -7.22 5.26
CA ALA A 616 6.18 -8.33 4.30
C ALA A 616 7.27 -8.34 3.19
N ASN A 617 8.32 -7.49 3.27
CA ASN A 617 9.41 -7.47 2.27
C ASN A 617 10.39 -8.66 2.36
N SER A 618 10.44 -9.37 3.50
CA SER A 618 11.41 -10.42 3.84
C SER A 618 12.88 -9.98 3.93
N ASP A 619 13.18 -8.71 4.25
CA ASP A 619 14.55 -8.27 4.55
C ASP A 619 14.96 -8.72 5.98
N ALA A 620 16.19 -9.21 6.11
CA ALA A 620 16.78 -9.66 7.38
C ALA A 620 17.73 -8.63 8.01
N ALA A 621 17.85 -7.44 7.40
CA ALA A 621 18.56 -6.28 7.94
C ALA A 621 17.63 -5.31 8.69
N GLU A 622 16.33 -5.35 8.40
CA GLU A 622 15.27 -4.66 9.14
C GLU A 622 14.96 -5.40 10.45
N ASP A 623 14.40 -4.69 11.44
CA ASP A 623 14.19 -5.25 12.78
C ASP A 623 12.76 -5.77 13.03
N ASP A 624 11.86 -5.56 12.07
CA ASP A 624 10.53 -6.19 11.98
C ASP A 624 10.58 -7.71 11.71
N GLN A 625 11.78 -8.26 11.46
CA GLN A 625 12.04 -9.67 11.20
C GLN A 625 13.01 -10.29 12.22
N ALA A 626 12.66 -11.48 12.73
CA ALA A 626 13.59 -12.28 13.52
C ALA A 626 13.53 -13.79 13.21
N THR A 627 14.70 -14.44 13.26
CA THR A 627 14.83 -15.89 13.07
C THR A 627 15.31 -16.60 14.34
N ALA A 628 14.51 -17.54 14.83
CA ALA A 628 14.89 -18.46 15.90
C ALA A 628 15.37 -19.80 15.32
N THR A 629 16.32 -20.48 15.99
CA THR A 629 16.83 -21.77 15.52
C THR A 629 16.78 -22.87 16.56
N VAL A 630 16.45 -24.09 16.14
CA VAL A 630 16.51 -25.31 16.97
C VAL A 630 17.23 -26.42 16.21
N ASN A 631 18.03 -27.22 16.92
CA ASN A 631 18.71 -28.37 16.34
C ASN A 631 17.97 -29.69 16.65
N GLY A 632 17.55 -30.41 15.60
CA GLY A 632 16.98 -31.75 15.72
C GLY A 632 18.07 -32.81 15.92
N THR A 633 18.02 -33.56 17.03
CA THR A 633 18.98 -34.66 17.30
C THR A 633 18.36 -36.04 17.12
N ALA A 634 19.18 -37.03 16.79
CA ALA A 634 18.71 -38.41 16.62
C ALA A 634 18.24 -39.01 17.96
N ALA A 635 17.05 -39.59 17.97
CA ALA A 635 16.48 -40.26 19.14
C ALA A 635 16.83 -41.77 19.11
N CYS A 636 18.00 -42.12 19.65
CA CYS A 636 18.51 -43.49 19.61
C CYS A 636 18.13 -44.29 20.87
N PRO A 637 17.40 -45.43 20.76
CA PRO A 637 17.04 -46.25 21.90
C PRO A 637 18.27 -47.00 22.44
N ALA A 638 18.40 -47.06 23.76
CA ALA A 638 19.64 -47.50 24.41
C ALA A 638 20.08 -48.92 24.02
N THR A 639 19.19 -49.90 24.05
CA THR A 639 19.48 -51.31 23.67
C THR A 639 18.20 -52.10 23.40
N ALA A 640 18.24 -53.02 22.44
CA ALA A 640 17.19 -53.99 22.15
C ALA A 640 17.75 -55.41 21.98
N THR A 641 17.06 -56.41 22.54
CA THR A 641 17.43 -57.83 22.40
C THR A 641 16.42 -58.57 21.51
N ARG A 642 16.90 -59.55 20.74
CA ARG A 642 16.11 -60.40 19.84
C ARG A 642 16.57 -61.86 19.96
N THR A 643 15.63 -62.80 19.96
CA THR A 643 15.92 -64.23 19.82
C THR A 643 16.04 -64.60 18.34
N ALA A 644 16.73 -65.69 18.03
CA ALA A 644 16.73 -66.22 16.66
C ALA A 644 15.32 -66.61 16.19
N ASP A 645 15.00 -66.24 14.96
CA ASP A 645 13.74 -66.51 14.27
C ASP A 645 13.89 -67.52 13.13
N ALA A 646 15.11 -67.83 12.71
CA ALA A 646 15.47 -69.01 11.92
C ALA A 646 16.88 -69.51 12.26
N ASP A 647 17.08 -70.82 12.39
CA ASP A 647 18.41 -71.43 12.49
C ASP A 647 18.48 -72.86 11.94
N THR A 648 19.68 -73.29 11.58
CA THR A 648 19.94 -74.63 11.01
C THR A 648 21.41 -74.97 11.12
N TRP A 649 21.74 -76.26 11.06
CA TRP A 649 23.10 -76.71 10.83
C TRP A 649 23.20 -77.55 9.56
N ILE A 650 24.37 -77.53 8.95
CA ILE A 650 24.69 -78.17 7.68
C ILE A 650 26.07 -78.82 7.77
N THR A 651 26.31 -79.90 7.02
CA THR A 651 27.52 -80.71 7.12
C THR A 651 28.03 -81.17 5.76
N SER A 652 29.35 -81.18 5.58
CA SER A 652 29.98 -81.68 4.35
C SER A 652 29.75 -83.17 4.12
N SER A 653 29.53 -83.94 5.20
CA SER A 653 29.24 -85.38 5.12
C SER A 653 27.87 -85.70 4.52
N TRP A 654 26.90 -84.79 4.62
CA TRP A 654 25.55 -84.95 4.07
C TRP A 654 25.17 -83.68 3.31
N PRO A 655 25.79 -83.43 2.15
CA PRO A 655 25.91 -82.07 1.63
C PRO A 655 24.62 -81.52 1.01
N THR A 656 23.59 -82.36 0.87
CA THR A 656 22.24 -82.04 0.39
C THR A 656 21.18 -82.08 1.50
N THR A 657 21.57 -82.31 2.76
CA THR A 657 20.66 -82.40 3.90
C THR A 657 20.64 -81.10 4.68
N ASN A 658 19.47 -80.75 5.20
CA ASN A 658 19.21 -79.63 6.08
C ASN A 658 18.72 -80.15 7.45
N TYR A 659 19.04 -79.43 8.53
CA TYR A 659 18.69 -79.82 9.89
C TYR A 659 18.02 -78.67 10.68
N GLY A 660 17.28 -77.78 10.00
CA GLY A 660 16.60 -76.60 10.58
C GLY A 660 15.34 -76.91 11.40
N LYS A 661 15.31 -78.09 12.04
CA LYS A 661 14.31 -78.50 13.05
C LYS A 661 14.96 -79.21 14.24
N ASP A 662 16.29 -79.36 14.24
CA ASP A 662 17.02 -80.00 15.32
C ASP A 662 17.11 -79.05 16.50
N THR A 663 16.73 -79.51 17.70
CA THR A 663 16.84 -78.75 18.96
C THR A 663 18.29 -78.41 19.38
N ILE A 664 19.26 -78.89 18.61
CA ILE A 664 20.70 -78.75 18.80
C ILE A 664 21.39 -78.51 17.45
N LEU A 665 21.95 -77.32 17.27
CA LEU A 665 22.80 -76.97 16.13
C LEU A 665 24.23 -77.49 16.35
N LYS A 666 24.92 -77.80 15.25
CA LYS A 666 26.28 -78.35 15.29
C LYS A 666 27.30 -77.44 14.65
N VAL A 667 28.42 -77.29 15.34
CA VAL A 667 29.65 -76.70 14.82
C VAL A 667 30.78 -77.69 15.05
N ARG A 668 31.46 -78.14 14.00
CA ARG A 668 32.49 -79.18 14.09
C ARG A 668 33.52 -78.97 13.00
N SER A 669 34.80 -79.17 13.33
CA SER A 669 35.80 -79.46 12.32
C SER A 669 36.31 -80.89 12.40
N LYS A 670 36.45 -81.55 11.25
CA LYS A 670 37.10 -82.87 11.10
C LYS A 670 37.55 -83.02 9.66
N ALA A 671 38.73 -83.60 9.44
CA ALA A 671 39.45 -83.70 8.15
C ALA A 671 38.64 -84.10 6.89
N ASN A 672 37.43 -84.69 7.01
CA ASN A 672 36.51 -84.97 5.90
C ASN A 672 35.01 -84.76 6.28
N ALA A 673 34.70 -84.00 7.33
CA ALA A 673 33.37 -84.02 7.96
C ALA A 673 33.02 -82.77 8.81
N ASP A 674 33.27 -81.58 8.29
CA ASP A 674 32.95 -80.31 8.93
C ASP A 674 31.44 -80.05 9.01
N ALA A 675 31.01 -79.36 10.06
CA ALA A 675 29.63 -78.90 10.27
C ALA A 675 29.61 -77.45 10.76
N ARG A 676 28.63 -76.68 10.31
CA ARG A 676 28.46 -75.26 10.64
C ARG A 676 27.00 -74.92 10.80
N SER A 677 26.72 -73.90 11.62
CA SER A 677 25.38 -73.42 11.91
C SER A 677 25.13 -72.08 11.21
N LEU A 678 23.91 -71.85 10.74
CA LEU A 678 23.43 -70.56 10.25
C LEU A 678 22.32 -70.09 11.20
N VAL A 679 22.34 -68.81 11.59
CA VAL A 679 21.40 -68.22 12.54
C VAL A 679 20.98 -66.84 12.03
N HIS A 680 19.68 -66.60 11.94
CA HIS A 680 19.08 -65.31 11.61
C HIS A 680 18.41 -64.72 12.87
N PHE A 681 18.33 -63.39 12.90
CA PHE A 681 17.68 -62.62 13.95
C PHE A 681 16.83 -61.52 13.31
N PRO A 682 15.61 -61.25 13.81
CA PRO A 682 14.79 -60.15 13.31
C PRO A 682 15.32 -58.84 13.90
N LEU A 683 16.19 -58.14 13.16
CA LEU A 683 16.88 -56.94 13.67
C LEU A 683 15.87 -55.86 14.12
N PRO A 684 16.12 -55.18 15.27
CA PRO A 684 15.33 -54.01 15.65
C PRO A 684 15.51 -52.88 14.64
N THR A 685 14.46 -52.08 14.36
CA THR A 685 14.55 -50.94 13.43
C THR A 685 15.66 -49.98 13.85
N LEU A 686 16.56 -49.62 12.92
CA LEU A 686 17.57 -48.59 13.10
C LEU A 686 16.89 -47.21 12.90
N PRO A 687 16.81 -46.32 13.92
CA PRO A 687 16.18 -45.02 13.75
C PRO A 687 17.02 -44.08 12.88
N ALA A 688 16.37 -43.11 12.25
CA ALA A 688 17.04 -42.10 11.43
C ALA A 688 18.07 -41.30 12.27
N GLY A 689 19.28 -41.14 11.73
CA GLY A 689 20.39 -40.47 12.41
C GLY A 689 21.09 -41.29 13.51
N CYS A 690 20.77 -42.58 13.66
CA CYS A 690 21.45 -43.49 14.58
C CYS A 690 22.35 -44.48 13.82
N LYS A 691 23.35 -45.02 14.53
CA LYS A 691 24.16 -46.19 14.12
C LYS A 691 24.20 -47.25 15.23
N VAL A 692 24.60 -48.46 14.86
CA VAL A 692 24.91 -49.52 15.83
C VAL A 692 26.22 -49.16 16.55
N THR A 693 26.18 -49.01 17.87
CA THR A 693 27.36 -48.73 18.70
C THR A 693 27.99 -50.01 19.24
N THR A 694 27.15 -50.93 19.71
CA THR A 694 27.58 -52.28 20.12
C THR A 694 26.55 -53.32 19.72
N ALA A 695 27.00 -54.49 19.26
CA ALA A 695 26.15 -55.66 19.17
C ALA A 695 26.84 -56.88 19.79
N LYS A 696 26.07 -57.73 20.47
CA LYS A 696 26.54 -58.95 21.13
C LYS A 696 25.69 -60.14 20.73
N LEU A 697 26.35 -61.22 20.31
CA LEU A 697 25.75 -62.52 20.06
C LEU A 697 25.95 -63.39 21.31
N ARG A 698 24.88 -64.02 21.77
CA ARG A 698 24.87 -64.92 22.92
C ARG A 698 24.19 -66.24 22.57
N ILE A 699 24.92 -67.34 22.72
CA ILE A 699 24.49 -68.71 22.44
C ILE A 699 24.74 -69.62 23.64
N TYR A 700 23.94 -70.67 23.78
CA TYR A 700 24.11 -71.68 24.82
C TYR A 700 24.69 -72.96 24.20
N LEU A 701 25.72 -73.54 24.82
CA LEU A 701 26.30 -74.81 24.40
C LEU A 701 26.01 -75.89 25.45
N SER A 702 25.31 -76.96 25.05
CA SER A 702 25.08 -78.14 25.92
C SER A 702 26.37 -78.93 26.12
N THR A 703 27.19 -79.06 25.08
CA THR A 703 28.54 -79.62 25.16
C THR A 703 29.50 -78.77 24.35
N ALA A 704 30.66 -78.45 24.94
CA ALA A 704 31.73 -77.72 24.28
C ALA A 704 33.10 -78.27 24.69
N VAL A 705 34.09 -78.13 23.80
CA VAL A 705 35.50 -78.42 24.09
C VAL A 705 36.22 -77.08 24.27
N SER A 706 36.59 -76.76 25.50
CA SER A 706 37.00 -75.41 25.92
C SER A 706 38.29 -74.86 25.30
N THR A 707 39.03 -75.70 24.57
CA THR A 707 40.22 -75.29 23.79
C THR A 707 39.89 -74.81 22.38
N ARG A 708 38.61 -74.79 21.98
CA ARG A 708 38.16 -74.40 20.64
C ARG A 708 37.64 -72.96 20.61
N THR A 709 37.64 -72.40 19.41
CA THR A 709 37.16 -71.05 19.12
C THR A 709 36.14 -71.14 18.00
N VAL A 710 34.97 -70.51 18.16
CA VAL A 710 34.00 -70.34 17.07
C VAL A 710 34.16 -68.97 16.43
N ARG A 711 33.75 -68.88 15.16
CA ARG A 711 33.71 -67.67 14.36
C ARG A 711 32.28 -67.40 13.92
N ALA A 712 31.77 -66.19 14.19
CA ALA A 712 30.59 -65.64 13.56
C ALA A 712 31.02 -64.75 12.38
N THR A 713 30.52 -65.06 11.18
CA THR A 713 30.75 -64.27 9.97
C THR A 713 29.41 -63.95 9.32
N ARG A 714 29.27 -62.78 8.71
CA ARG A 714 28.04 -62.40 8.02
C ARG A 714 27.82 -63.26 6.77
N LEU A 715 26.59 -63.68 6.52
CA LEU A 715 26.19 -64.30 5.24
C LEU A 715 26.02 -63.23 4.16
N ALA A 716 26.42 -63.51 2.92
CA ALA A 716 26.36 -62.57 1.80
C ALA A 716 25.03 -62.59 1.03
N GLY A 717 24.14 -63.54 1.34
CA GLY A 717 22.82 -63.67 0.72
C GLY A 717 21.81 -64.28 1.68
N SER A 718 20.52 -64.15 1.35
CA SER A 718 19.41 -64.73 2.11
C SER A 718 19.38 -66.25 1.99
N TRP A 719 18.73 -66.90 2.95
CA TRP A 719 18.53 -68.35 2.99
C TRP A 719 17.21 -68.66 3.70
N THR A 720 16.67 -69.85 3.46
CA THR A 720 15.50 -70.35 4.20
C THR A 720 15.92 -71.47 5.13
N GLU A 721 15.32 -71.49 6.31
CA GLU A 721 15.63 -72.43 7.39
C GLU A 721 15.68 -73.88 6.94
N THR A 722 14.66 -74.30 6.18
CA THR A 722 14.47 -75.67 5.70
C THR A 722 15.11 -75.95 4.35
N GLY A 723 15.51 -74.92 3.59
CA GLY A 723 15.99 -75.04 2.20
C GLY A 723 17.50 -74.96 2.02
N VAL A 724 18.24 -74.43 3.01
CA VAL A 724 19.70 -74.29 2.90
C VAL A 724 20.43 -75.61 3.20
N THR A 725 21.41 -75.96 2.37
CA THR A 725 22.22 -77.18 2.49
C THR A 725 23.71 -76.81 2.44
N TRP A 726 24.61 -77.78 2.64
CA TRP A 726 26.05 -77.52 2.47
C TRP A 726 26.40 -77.00 1.06
N ARG A 727 25.70 -77.49 0.01
CA ARG A 727 25.90 -77.05 -1.39
C ARG A 727 25.27 -75.70 -1.70
N THR A 728 24.16 -75.35 -1.05
CA THR A 728 23.33 -74.18 -1.39
C THR A 728 23.45 -73.02 -0.40
N GLN A 729 24.33 -73.12 0.60
CA GLN A 729 24.55 -72.05 1.56
C GLN A 729 25.09 -70.76 0.90
N PRO A 730 24.67 -69.57 1.38
CA PRO A 730 25.29 -68.33 0.96
C PRO A 730 26.78 -68.28 1.32
N ALA A 731 27.57 -67.60 0.49
CA ALA A 731 28.95 -67.24 0.86
C ALA A 731 28.98 -66.37 2.13
N THR A 732 30.12 -66.30 2.80
CA THR A 732 30.32 -65.39 3.94
C THR A 732 31.15 -64.16 3.55
N THR A 733 30.84 -63.00 4.10
CA THR A 733 31.55 -61.74 3.86
C THR A 733 31.99 -61.06 5.15
N GLY A 734 33.01 -60.19 5.05
CA GLY A 734 33.59 -59.46 6.18
C GLY A 734 34.48 -60.29 7.10
N ASN A 735 35.16 -59.62 8.02
CA ASN A 735 36.00 -60.28 9.02
C ASN A 735 35.16 -61.05 10.05
N PRO A 736 35.59 -62.24 10.50
CA PRO A 736 34.90 -63.00 11.55
C PRO A 736 35.06 -62.37 12.94
N ALA A 737 33.99 -62.32 13.72
CA ALA A 737 34.07 -62.15 15.17
C ALA A 737 34.28 -63.51 15.84
N THR A 738 35.22 -63.62 16.78
CA THR A 738 35.67 -64.92 17.31
C THR A 738 35.50 -65.03 18.83
N ALA A 739 35.11 -66.20 19.33
CA ALA A 739 34.98 -66.47 20.76
C ALA A 739 35.45 -67.88 21.14
N THR A 740 36.22 -67.99 22.21
CA THR A 740 36.55 -69.27 22.85
C THR A 740 35.30 -69.85 23.50
N VAL A 741 35.00 -71.12 23.21
CA VAL A 741 33.77 -71.76 23.69
C VAL A 741 33.93 -72.41 25.06
N ARG A 742 32.81 -72.60 25.76
CA ARG A 742 32.69 -73.41 26.99
C ARG A 742 31.26 -73.93 27.08
N ALA A 743 31.00 -74.92 27.93
CA ALA A 743 29.64 -75.34 28.23
C ALA A 743 28.86 -74.20 28.91
N GLY A 744 27.56 -74.12 28.64
CA GLY A 744 26.71 -73.02 29.10
C GLY A 744 26.70 -71.82 28.14
N TRP A 745 26.40 -70.63 28.67
CA TRP A 745 26.32 -69.39 27.88
C TRP A 745 27.69 -68.88 27.45
N VAL A 746 27.84 -68.59 26.15
CA VAL A 746 28.96 -67.86 25.56
C VAL A 746 28.39 -66.59 24.90
N GLU A 747 28.97 -65.43 25.22
CA GLU A 747 28.57 -64.11 24.70
C GLU A 747 29.82 -63.38 24.20
N TRP A 748 29.73 -62.75 23.02
CA TRP A 748 30.83 -61.93 22.47
C TRP A 748 30.31 -60.84 21.53
N THR A 749 31.19 -59.86 21.28
CA THR A 749 30.92 -58.71 20.41
C THR A 749 30.90 -59.11 18.93
N VAL A 750 29.85 -58.70 18.22
CA VAL A 750 29.62 -58.90 16.78
C VAL A 750 29.25 -57.59 16.07
N THR A 751 29.64 -56.44 16.62
CA THR A 751 29.26 -55.09 16.15
C THR A 751 29.47 -54.88 14.64
N PRO A 752 30.64 -55.19 14.04
CA PRO A 752 30.84 -54.97 12.60
C PRO A 752 29.89 -55.82 11.76
N GLN A 753 29.71 -57.09 12.12
CA GLN A 753 28.85 -58.01 11.38
C GLN A 753 27.38 -57.58 11.43
N VAL A 754 26.93 -56.99 12.53
CA VAL A 754 25.56 -56.48 12.68
C VAL A 754 25.37 -55.13 11.99
N ALA A 755 26.35 -54.22 12.05
CA ALA A 755 26.31 -52.99 11.25
C ALA A 755 26.20 -53.28 9.75
N ASP A 756 26.99 -54.25 9.27
CA ASP A 756 26.90 -54.75 7.88
C ASP A 756 25.52 -55.36 7.55
N LEU A 757 24.90 -56.08 8.49
CA LEU A 757 23.55 -56.64 8.30
C LEU A 757 22.49 -55.55 8.10
N TYR A 758 22.60 -54.40 8.77
CA TYR A 758 21.74 -53.24 8.48
C TYR A 758 22.00 -52.65 7.10
N ALA A 759 23.27 -52.53 6.70
CA ALA A 759 23.67 -51.88 5.45
C ALA A 759 23.26 -52.66 4.19
N ALA A 760 23.12 -53.99 4.25
CA ALA A 760 22.78 -54.81 3.09
C ALA A 760 21.82 -55.98 3.37
N GLY A 761 20.73 -55.72 4.10
CA GLY A 761 19.51 -56.53 4.01
C GLY A 761 19.43 -57.80 4.87
N ASN A 762 19.90 -57.73 6.13
CA ASN A 762 19.74 -58.74 7.19
C ASN A 762 19.74 -60.21 6.73
N THR A 763 20.90 -60.71 6.33
CA THR A 763 21.11 -62.05 5.80
C THR A 763 21.44 -63.12 6.85
N GLY A 764 21.59 -62.75 8.12
CA GLY A 764 22.00 -63.62 9.22
C GLY A 764 23.51 -63.89 9.30
N LEU A 765 23.89 -64.75 10.26
CA LEU A 765 25.27 -65.08 10.62
C LEU A 765 25.55 -66.58 10.42
N GLN A 766 26.72 -66.91 9.90
CA GLN A 766 27.29 -68.26 9.93
C GLN A 766 28.20 -68.42 11.15
N ILE A 767 27.95 -69.46 11.95
CA ILE A 767 28.78 -69.87 13.08
C ILE A 767 29.53 -71.16 12.69
N ARG A 768 30.86 -71.11 12.72
CA ARG A 768 31.74 -72.27 12.39
C ARG A 768 32.97 -72.34 13.31
N ASP A 769 33.69 -73.46 13.29
CA ASP A 769 34.95 -73.61 14.04
C ASP A 769 36.04 -72.73 13.40
N ALA A 770 36.89 -72.12 14.22
CA ALA A 770 37.99 -71.26 13.77
C ALA A 770 39.11 -72.02 13.03
N GLY A 771 39.23 -73.32 13.28
CA GLY A 771 40.17 -74.23 12.63
C GLY A 771 39.47 -75.27 11.74
N GLU A 772 38.47 -74.86 10.97
CA GLU A 772 37.83 -75.69 9.93
C GLU A 772 38.89 -76.36 9.02
N GLY A 773 38.71 -77.65 8.70
CA GLY A 773 39.73 -78.52 8.10
C GLY A 773 40.67 -79.26 9.06
N ALA A 774 40.75 -78.88 10.35
CA ALA A 774 41.60 -79.58 11.34
C ALA A 774 40.89 -80.74 12.05
N ALA A 775 41.65 -81.58 12.78
CA ALA A 775 41.06 -82.56 13.67
C ALA A 775 40.41 -81.87 14.88
N GLY A 776 39.09 -81.96 15.01
CA GLY A 776 38.30 -81.29 16.05
C GLY A 776 37.11 -82.10 16.56
N PHE A 777 36.42 -81.51 17.54
CA PHE A 777 35.28 -82.10 18.23
C PHE A 777 34.01 -81.27 18.01
N GLU A 778 32.85 -81.93 18.10
CA GLU A 778 31.54 -81.30 17.90
C GLU A 778 31.17 -80.38 19.07
N GLN A 779 30.90 -79.11 18.77
CA GLN A 779 30.24 -78.16 19.65
C GLN A 779 28.73 -78.26 19.41
N ARG A 780 27.95 -78.41 20.49
CA ARG A 780 26.50 -78.59 20.42
C ARG A 780 25.81 -77.35 20.97
N LEU A 781 25.36 -76.50 20.06
CA LEU A 781 24.69 -75.23 20.35
C LEU A 781 23.19 -75.48 20.47
N HIS A 782 22.49 -74.74 21.33
CA HIS A 782 21.03 -74.77 21.37
C HIS A 782 20.45 -73.96 20.20
N SER A 783 19.42 -74.51 19.56
CA SER A 783 18.67 -73.85 18.49
C SER A 783 17.52 -72.99 19.04
N ARG A 784 16.76 -72.36 18.15
CA ARG A 784 15.51 -71.63 18.45
C ARG A 784 14.38 -72.52 18.95
N GLU A 785 14.39 -73.83 18.71
CA GLU A 785 13.42 -74.81 19.25
C GLU A 785 13.68 -75.10 20.73
N ASN A 786 14.86 -74.75 21.24
CA ASN A 786 15.26 -75.00 22.61
C ASN A 786 14.76 -73.91 23.58
N THR A 787 14.90 -74.13 24.89
CA THR A 787 14.58 -73.11 25.91
C THR A 787 15.66 -72.04 26.01
N ASN A 788 16.94 -72.41 25.95
CA ASN A 788 18.08 -71.48 25.94
C ASN A 788 18.44 -71.03 24.51
N LYS A 789 17.54 -70.27 23.87
CA LYS A 789 17.68 -69.84 22.47
C LYS A 789 18.88 -68.91 22.22
N PRO A 790 19.46 -68.90 21.01
CA PRO A 790 20.36 -67.84 20.58
C PRO A 790 19.71 -66.45 20.73
N THR A 791 20.48 -65.48 21.18
CA THR A 791 20.05 -64.07 21.31
C THR A 791 21.07 -63.10 20.73
N LEU A 792 20.57 -62.03 20.12
CA LEU A 792 21.34 -60.90 19.63
C LEU A 792 20.89 -59.64 20.36
N THR A 793 21.82 -58.96 21.01
CA THR A 793 21.59 -57.69 21.71
C THR A 793 22.27 -56.57 20.93
N VAL A 794 21.52 -55.53 20.56
CA VAL A 794 21.98 -54.40 19.73
C VAL A 794 21.74 -53.09 20.48
N SER A 795 22.77 -52.26 20.59
CA SER A 795 22.72 -50.91 21.17
C SER A 795 22.93 -49.88 20.06
N PHE A 796 22.22 -48.76 20.18
CA PHE A 796 22.29 -47.66 19.21
C PHE A 796 22.86 -46.40 19.84
N GLY A 797 23.41 -45.53 19.00
CA GLY A 797 23.82 -44.18 19.38
C GLY A 797 23.86 -43.26 18.16
N PRO A 798 24.15 -41.96 18.35
CA PRO A 798 24.19 -40.99 17.26
C PRO A 798 25.13 -41.41 16.11
N GLY A 799 24.66 -41.20 14.88
CA GLY A 799 25.32 -41.51 13.60
C GLY A 799 26.70 -40.89 13.44
#